data_AF-A0A6I4XCQ5-F1
#
_entry.id   AF-A0A6I4XCQ5-F1
#
_cell.length_a   1.000
_cell.length_b   1.000
_cell.length_c   1.000
_cell.angle_alpha   90.00
_cell.angle_beta   90.00
_cell.angle_gamma   90.00
#
_symmetry.space_group_name_H-M   'P 1'
#
loop_
_entity.id
_entity.type
_entity.pdbx_description
1 polymer ?
#
loop_
_entity_poly.entity_id
_entity_poly.type
_entity_poly.pdbx_seq_one_letter_code
_entity_poly.pdbx_strand_id
1 'polypeptide(L)'
;MNKIKNVFYLYKLDWKRIFSNPISAFLIIALMILPSLYAWFNIKALWDPYGNTSELPIAVYSADKGAEFQGKELSIGNEVIDSLHENKQLGWHFLDSKKELVEGVKSGKYYAGIYLPADFSKDLVSFTSGTIVKPKIEYYSNQKINAIAPKITDKGASSLQEQISKNFIETASSTLVKVFNEIGYDIDSNLVSINKVKNMILETDGNLDTIDSYTKQIVDLHDKFPEIKDKIAKAEEFTDYIPQVDEMGDKLIALNDKLPELKKQASVILTLQKKIPEIQNAGKQLKMIDDDFDSIASTMTDGIDTAKQGLQIIDQVQTALPEIQQLGDQATDFASATKEGAQQLQDALPSISNSVQVTIDSISQVATTTVSLTNTIKQAIADNQLTDQERENIQKVISDFQQNIQRQQAALDGLITFLTNLQNSGNTSDLSGIINQLTNAKSLLGDLSSRLDHLSELVKNGNTEAITDYLTEVNTAAQNVTDLLKGINVTNITDTIDNVLTKLITTITTAQDVLKKAQAIDFKSLLASTKNVVSNAISILEKYQKELPAIKQELHDANTMLNGHMDEIVAAINKGADLYNNELPIVEDKLGIAAGFLQNDWPTIKAEITSTMNMVDEKLPDVEKALNAAVDLINNDWPNIKTGIHKAANAIRKGESEVDLGEIIKLLKLDATKEADFFKQPVELQTNDIYPIANNGSASTPFYTALCLWVGALLLSSVATTEYHLEKKDKERFTQRETFVARMLTFLTMAIAQSLIVTLGNMFLLGVDVHNPVYSVLFALLVGLAFMMIVYVLAGLFGNVGKGIAIIILVLSISGGGGNYPIQVSGKFFQFINPLLPFTHAVNLLRESAGGIYWPNAIPQLIILSLLFIVFGIIGTWAYPYLTDVTKKLNNVSKKSHFFH
;
A
#
# COMPACT_ATOMS: atom_id res chain seq x y z
N MET A 1 10.11 -69.72 -13.91
CA MET A 1 10.26 -69.18 -15.29
C MET A 1 9.03 -69.39 -16.17
N ASN A 2 8.32 -70.53 -16.12
CA ASN A 2 7.14 -70.78 -16.98
C ASN A 2 5.99 -69.77 -16.76
N LYS A 3 5.74 -69.35 -15.51
CA LYS A 3 4.68 -68.36 -15.21
C LYS A 3 4.91 -66.98 -15.83
N ILE A 4 6.16 -66.52 -15.88
CA ILE A 4 6.52 -65.23 -16.49
C ILE A 4 6.33 -65.32 -18.01
N LYS A 5 6.73 -66.43 -18.65
CA LYS A 5 6.50 -66.65 -20.09
C LYS A 5 5.00 -66.62 -20.44
N ASN A 6 4.16 -67.21 -19.60
CA ASN A 6 2.71 -67.17 -19.76
C ASN A 6 2.13 -65.75 -19.67
N VAL A 7 2.55 -64.97 -18.68
CA VAL A 7 2.17 -63.55 -18.54
C VAL A 7 2.54 -62.76 -19.79
N PHE A 8 3.77 -62.89 -20.29
CA PHE A 8 4.20 -62.20 -21.49
C PHE A 8 3.47 -62.67 -22.76
N TYR A 9 3.13 -63.95 -22.85
CA TYR A 9 2.32 -64.47 -23.95
C TYR A 9 0.93 -63.82 -23.97
N LEU A 10 0.26 -63.77 -22.82
CA LEU A 10 -1.04 -63.11 -22.68
C LEU A 10 -0.93 -61.61 -22.96
N TYR A 11 0.04 -60.92 -22.38
CA TYR A 11 0.27 -59.50 -22.66
C TYR A 11 0.45 -59.20 -24.16
N LYS A 12 1.24 -60.00 -24.90
CA LYS A 12 1.38 -59.86 -26.37
C LYS A 12 0.07 -60.15 -27.10
N LEU A 13 -0.71 -61.12 -26.61
CA LEU A 13 -2.00 -61.47 -27.20
C LEU A 13 -3.02 -60.33 -27.08
N ASP A 14 -3.02 -59.58 -25.96
CA ASP A 14 -3.86 -58.38 -25.79
C ASP A 14 -3.57 -57.34 -26.88
N TRP A 15 -2.31 -56.98 -27.06
CA TRP A 15 -1.92 -56.01 -28.10
C TRP A 15 -2.24 -56.50 -29.51
N LYS A 16 -2.02 -57.79 -29.79
CA LYS A 16 -2.42 -58.39 -31.07
C LYS A 16 -3.93 -58.26 -31.27
N ARG A 17 -4.75 -58.56 -30.25
CA ARG A 17 -6.23 -58.45 -30.33
C ARG A 17 -6.70 -57.02 -30.52
N ILE A 18 -6.11 -56.07 -29.80
CA ILE A 18 -6.44 -54.64 -29.91
C ILE A 18 -6.20 -54.15 -31.33
N PHE A 19 -5.02 -54.40 -31.89
CA PHE A 19 -4.65 -53.88 -33.23
C PHE A 19 -5.17 -54.73 -34.39
N SER A 20 -5.69 -55.93 -34.14
CA SER A 20 -6.37 -56.73 -35.18
C SER A 20 -7.80 -56.27 -35.46
N ASN A 21 -8.42 -55.49 -34.55
CA ASN A 21 -9.75 -54.93 -34.74
C ASN A 21 -9.64 -53.40 -34.87
N PRO A 22 -10.05 -52.79 -36.00
CA PRO A 22 -9.87 -51.35 -36.22
C PRO A 22 -10.66 -50.48 -35.23
N ILE A 23 -11.83 -50.93 -34.78
CA ILE A 23 -12.65 -50.20 -33.78
C ILE A 23 -11.96 -50.25 -32.41
N SER A 24 -11.47 -51.42 -32.00
CA SER A 24 -10.72 -51.56 -30.74
C SER A 24 -9.44 -50.73 -30.76
N ALA A 25 -8.70 -50.72 -31.87
CA ALA A 25 -7.51 -49.89 -32.04
C ALA A 25 -7.83 -48.40 -31.93
N PHE A 26 -8.88 -47.93 -32.61
CA PHE A 26 -9.35 -46.56 -32.53
C PHE A 26 -9.75 -46.16 -31.10
N LEU A 27 -10.56 -46.98 -30.42
CA LEU A 27 -10.99 -46.72 -29.04
C LEU A 27 -9.80 -46.65 -28.09
N ILE A 28 -8.81 -47.53 -28.25
CA ILE A 28 -7.60 -47.56 -27.43
C ILE A 28 -6.76 -46.30 -27.65
N ILE A 29 -6.54 -45.87 -28.90
CA ILE A 29 -5.83 -44.62 -29.20
C ILE A 29 -6.60 -43.41 -28.65
N ALA A 30 -7.93 -43.37 -28.83
CA ALA A 30 -8.77 -42.32 -28.28
C ALA A 30 -8.66 -42.23 -26.76
N LEU A 31 -8.68 -43.37 -26.05
CA LEU A 31 -8.51 -43.43 -24.59
C LEU A 31 -7.11 -43.03 -24.11
N MET A 32 -6.08 -43.14 -24.96
CA MET A 32 -4.74 -42.62 -24.64
C MET A 32 -4.67 -41.08 -24.75
N ILE A 33 -5.42 -40.47 -25.68
CA ILE A 33 -5.34 -39.03 -25.99
C ILE A 33 -6.37 -38.20 -25.19
N LEU A 34 -7.58 -38.72 -25.02
CA LEU A 34 -8.73 -37.99 -24.46
C LEU A 34 -8.44 -37.34 -23.09
N PRO A 35 -7.74 -37.99 -22.15
CA PRO A 35 -7.41 -37.34 -20.88
C PRO A 35 -6.51 -36.11 -21.07
N SER A 36 -5.54 -36.17 -21.98
CA SER A 36 -4.63 -35.06 -22.27
C SER A 36 -5.38 -33.85 -22.85
N LEU A 37 -6.41 -34.05 -23.67
CA LEU A 37 -7.26 -32.96 -24.16
C LEU A 37 -7.88 -32.16 -23.01
N TYR A 38 -8.38 -32.85 -21.98
CA TYR A 38 -8.93 -32.19 -20.79
C TYR A 38 -7.87 -31.33 -20.09
N ALA A 39 -6.66 -31.87 -19.88
CA ALA A 39 -5.56 -31.08 -19.32
C ALA A 39 -5.23 -29.88 -20.19
N TRP A 40 -5.10 -30.06 -21.50
CA TRP A 40 -4.65 -29.00 -22.39
C TRP A 40 -5.62 -27.83 -22.49
N PHE A 41 -6.93 -28.10 -22.59
CA PHE A 41 -7.93 -27.02 -22.61
C PHE A 41 -7.93 -26.22 -21.32
N ASN A 42 -7.80 -26.87 -20.16
CA ASN A 42 -7.77 -26.17 -18.87
C ASN A 42 -6.47 -25.40 -18.65
N ILE A 43 -5.31 -25.97 -19.02
CA ILE A 43 -4.01 -25.29 -18.94
C ILE A 43 -4.03 -24.04 -19.85
N LYS A 44 -4.57 -24.16 -21.07
CA LYS A 44 -4.66 -23.04 -21.99
C LYS A 44 -5.61 -21.95 -21.51
N ALA A 45 -6.73 -22.31 -20.87
CA ALA A 45 -7.65 -21.35 -20.28
C ALA A 45 -7.03 -20.55 -19.11
N LEU A 46 -6.06 -21.14 -18.41
CA LEU A 46 -5.34 -20.51 -17.30
C LEU A 46 -4.02 -19.87 -17.72
N TRP A 47 -3.73 -19.75 -19.01
CA TRP A 47 -2.46 -19.20 -19.49
C TRP A 47 -2.24 -17.78 -18.99
N ASP A 48 -3.27 -16.95 -19.12
CA ASP A 48 -3.28 -15.59 -18.64
C ASP A 48 -4.68 -15.21 -18.12
N PRO A 49 -5.04 -15.61 -16.89
CA PRO A 49 -6.34 -15.31 -16.31
C PRO A 49 -6.53 -13.80 -16.02
N TYR A 50 -5.46 -13.01 -16.13
CA TYR A 50 -5.46 -11.57 -15.86
C TYR A 50 -5.16 -10.72 -17.11
N GLY A 51 -4.74 -11.30 -18.22
CA GLY A 51 -4.34 -10.58 -19.43
C GLY A 51 -5.44 -9.77 -20.09
N ASN A 52 -6.70 -10.10 -19.80
CA ASN A 52 -7.87 -9.38 -20.29
C ASN A 52 -8.60 -8.64 -19.16
N THR A 53 -7.92 -8.22 -18.10
CA THR A 53 -8.55 -7.41 -17.04
C THR A 53 -9.05 -6.05 -17.53
N SER A 54 -8.59 -5.58 -18.70
CA SER A 54 -9.16 -4.43 -19.42
C SER A 54 -10.61 -4.64 -19.85
N GLU A 55 -11.06 -5.89 -19.95
CA GLU A 55 -12.45 -6.25 -20.25
C GLU A 55 -13.32 -6.32 -18.99
N LEU A 56 -12.77 -6.07 -17.79
CA LEU A 56 -13.56 -5.97 -16.57
C LEU A 56 -14.10 -4.55 -16.43
N PRO A 57 -15.42 -4.33 -16.63
CA PRO A 57 -15.99 -3.00 -16.58
C PRO A 57 -16.03 -2.49 -15.13
N ILE A 58 -15.27 -1.43 -14.85
CA ILE A 58 -15.21 -0.74 -13.56
C ILE A 58 -15.72 0.68 -13.76
N ALA A 59 -16.81 1.02 -13.09
CA ALA A 59 -17.36 2.36 -13.12
C ALA A 59 -16.52 3.31 -12.28
N VAL A 60 -16.32 4.53 -12.75
CA VAL A 60 -15.65 5.60 -11.99
C VAL A 60 -16.48 6.87 -12.13
N TYR A 61 -16.70 7.56 -11.02
CA TYR A 61 -17.31 8.88 -11.03
C TYR A 61 -16.65 9.78 -9.99
N SER A 62 -16.22 10.96 -10.40
CA SER A 62 -15.75 12.01 -9.49
C SER A 62 -16.79 13.12 -9.40
N ALA A 63 -17.27 13.39 -8.19
CA ALA A 63 -18.03 14.60 -7.87
C ALA A 63 -17.14 15.71 -7.30
N ASP A 64 -15.82 15.47 -7.19
CA ASP A 64 -14.85 16.38 -6.58
C ASP A 64 -14.89 17.76 -7.22
N LYS A 65 -14.86 18.79 -6.38
CA LYS A 65 -14.91 20.19 -6.81
C LYS A 65 -13.56 20.89 -6.81
N GLY A 66 -12.49 20.19 -6.44
CA GLY A 66 -11.18 20.79 -6.19
C GLY A 66 -11.13 21.54 -4.86
N ALA A 67 -9.97 22.13 -4.58
CA ALA A 67 -9.71 22.96 -3.41
C ALA A 67 -8.76 24.11 -3.78
N GLU A 68 -8.69 25.14 -2.95
CA GLU A 68 -7.76 26.25 -3.14
C GLU A 68 -6.67 26.19 -2.07
N PHE A 69 -5.40 26.36 -2.47
CA PHE A 69 -4.26 26.45 -1.57
C PHE A 69 -3.30 27.55 -2.04
N GLN A 70 -3.06 28.55 -1.19
CA GLN A 70 -2.17 29.69 -1.46
C GLN A 70 -2.46 30.39 -2.81
N GLY A 71 -3.73 30.59 -3.15
CA GLY A 71 -4.16 31.25 -4.39
C GLY A 71 -4.01 30.40 -5.67
N LYS A 72 -3.65 29.12 -5.54
CA LYS A 72 -3.65 28.14 -6.63
C LYS A 72 -4.80 27.15 -6.44
N GLU A 73 -5.54 26.93 -7.51
CA GLU A 73 -6.58 25.89 -7.57
C GLU A 73 -5.92 24.51 -7.70
N LEU A 74 -6.34 23.58 -6.85
CA LEU A 74 -5.88 22.20 -6.76
C LEU A 74 -7.04 21.26 -7.06
N SER A 75 -7.00 20.58 -8.20
CA SER A 75 -8.01 19.62 -8.63
C SER A 75 -7.49 18.19 -8.55
N ILE A 76 -7.17 17.72 -7.35
CA ILE A 76 -6.56 16.39 -7.13
C ILE A 76 -7.50 15.28 -7.63
N GLY A 77 -8.82 15.43 -7.48
CA GLY A 77 -9.78 14.48 -8.05
C GLY A 77 -9.67 14.34 -9.57
N ASN A 78 -9.35 15.42 -10.30
CA ASN A 78 -9.16 15.35 -11.75
C ASN A 78 -7.85 14.63 -12.10
N GLU A 79 -6.76 14.89 -11.40
CA GLU A 79 -5.49 14.18 -11.60
C GLU A 79 -5.64 12.66 -11.39
N VAL A 80 -6.48 12.26 -10.42
CA VAL A 80 -6.82 10.85 -10.19
C VAL A 80 -7.59 10.25 -11.37
N ILE A 81 -8.56 10.99 -11.90
CA ILE A 81 -9.33 10.57 -13.08
C ILE A 81 -8.42 10.48 -14.31
N ASP A 82 -7.50 11.42 -14.51
CA ASP A 82 -6.55 11.41 -15.62
C ASP A 82 -5.58 10.21 -15.54
N SER A 83 -5.05 9.93 -14.34
CA SER A 83 -4.22 8.72 -14.10
C SER A 83 -4.98 7.42 -14.40
N LEU A 84 -6.28 7.38 -14.04
CA LEU A 84 -7.14 6.24 -14.38
C LEU A 84 -7.39 6.14 -15.90
N HIS A 85 -7.48 7.24 -16.62
CA HIS A 85 -7.59 7.22 -18.09
C HIS A 85 -6.33 6.64 -18.76
N GLU A 86 -5.15 6.92 -18.21
CA GLU A 86 -3.87 6.40 -18.71
C GLU A 86 -3.69 4.90 -18.37
N ASN A 87 -4.21 4.45 -17.24
CA ASN A 87 -4.13 3.04 -16.85
C ASN A 87 -5.01 2.15 -17.73
N LYS A 88 -4.41 1.38 -18.64
CA LYS A 88 -5.12 0.44 -19.52
C LYS A 88 -5.27 -0.98 -18.97
N GLN A 89 -4.83 -1.25 -17.73
CA GLN A 89 -4.89 -2.60 -17.15
C GLN A 89 -6.32 -3.01 -16.75
N LEU A 90 -7.19 -2.04 -16.48
CA LEU A 90 -8.58 -2.26 -16.07
C LEU A 90 -9.55 -1.55 -17.02
N GLY A 91 -10.77 -2.09 -17.16
CA GLY A 91 -11.81 -1.56 -18.04
C GLY A 91 -12.54 -0.38 -17.43
N TRP A 92 -11.89 0.78 -17.34
CA TRP A 92 -12.48 1.97 -16.74
C TRP A 92 -13.63 2.53 -17.58
N HIS A 93 -14.77 2.75 -16.92
CA HIS A 93 -15.94 3.43 -17.48
C HIS A 93 -16.26 4.65 -16.63
N PHE A 94 -15.93 5.83 -17.15
CA PHE A 94 -16.22 7.09 -16.50
C PHE A 94 -17.70 7.46 -16.71
N LEU A 95 -18.39 7.77 -15.63
CA LEU A 95 -19.82 8.07 -15.61
C LEU A 95 -20.08 9.48 -15.12
N ASP A 96 -21.28 10.00 -15.36
CA ASP A 96 -21.65 11.38 -14.99
C ASP A 96 -22.38 11.48 -13.64
N SER A 97 -22.77 10.35 -13.04
CA SER A 97 -23.51 10.37 -11.77
C SER A 97 -23.26 9.16 -10.87
N LYS A 98 -23.32 9.40 -9.55
CA LYS A 98 -23.24 8.36 -8.53
C LYS A 98 -24.38 7.34 -8.65
N LYS A 99 -25.57 7.79 -9.05
CA LYS A 99 -26.73 6.91 -9.19
C LYS A 99 -26.50 5.87 -10.28
N GLU A 100 -26.03 6.28 -11.45
CA GLU A 100 -25.72 5.36 -12.55
C GLU A 100 -24.60 4.38 -12.16
N LEU A 101 -23.56 4.86 -11.47
CA LEU A 101 -22.50 4.02 -10.93
C LEU A 101 -23.05 2.92 -10.02
N VAL A 102 -23.86 3.29 -9.02
CA VAL A 102 -24.39 2.34 -8.05
C VAL A 102 -25.40 1.37 -8.68
N GLU A 103 -26.30 1.83 -9.55
CA GLU A 103 -27.25 0.96 -10.26
C GLU A 103 -26.55 0.03 -11.27
N GLY A 104 -25.51 0.52 -11.93
CA GLY A 104 -24.68 -0.27 -12.83
C GLY A 104 -23.90 -1.36 -12.11
N VAL A 105 -23.34 -1.07 -10.93
CA VAL A 105 -22.72 -2.09 -10.08
C VAL A 105 -23.77 -3.09 -9.59
N LYS A 106 -24.92 -2.63 -9.09
CA LYS A 106 -26.00 -3.51 -8.60
C LYS A 106 -26.56 -4.46 -9.66
N SER A 107 -26.80 -3.95 -10.87
CA SER A 107 -27.30 -4.74 -12.01
C SER A 107 -26.25 -5.71 -12.56
N GLY A 108 -24.98 -5.46 -12.27
CA GLY A 108 -23.85 -6.21 -12.80
C GLY A 108 -23.37 -5.76 -14.18
N LYS A 109 -23.82 -4.58 -14.64
CA LYS A 109 -23.23 -3.86 -15.77
C LYS A 109 -21.75 -3.53 -15.50
N TYR A 110 -21.42 -3.20 -14.24
CA TYR A 110 -20.06 -3.00 -13.75
C TYR A 110 -19.76 -3.99 -12.61
N TYR A 111 -18.53 -4.50 -12.56
CA TYR A 111 -18.08 -5.39 -11.47
C TYR A 111 -17.79 -4.61 -10.19
N ALA A 112 -17.30 -3.38 -10.34
CA ALA A 112 -17.03 -2.47 -9.25
C ALA A 112 -17.28 -1.02 -9.67
N GLY A 113 -17.38 -0.13 -8.69
CA GLY A 113 -17.61 1.30 -8.87
C GLY A 113 -16.76 2.10 -7.88
N ILE A 114 -16.05 3.12 -8.36
CA ILE A 114 -15.24 4.02 -7.57
C ILE A 114 -15.87 5.41 -7.61
N TYR A 115 -16.19 5.96 -6.45
CA TYR A 115 -16.78 7.28 -6.31
C TYR A 115 -15.88 8.21 -5.48
N LEU A 116 -15.47 9.34 -6.07
CA LEU A 116 -14.81 10.43 -5.37
C LEU A 116 -15.86 11.47 -4.94
N PRO A 117 -16.06 11.70 -3.63
CA PRO A 117 -16.97 12.71 -3.12
C PRO A 117 -16.59 14.15 -3.51
N ALA A 118 -17.55 15.08 -3.37
CA ALA A 118 -17.38 16.48 -3.76
C ALA A 118 -16.35 17.28 -2.95
N ASP A 119 -16.08 16.82 -1.74
CA ASP A 119 -15.14 17.35 -0.77
C ASP A 119 -13.77 16.65 -0.82
N PHE A 120 -13.53 15.73 -1.77
CA PHE A 120 -12.32 14.92 -1.81
C PHE A 120 -11.03 15.74 -1.79
N SER A 121 -10.84 16.68 -2.73
CA SER A 121 -9.64 17.55 -2.76
C SER A 121 -9.58 18.47 -1.55
N LYS A 122 -10.73 18.96 -1.07
CA LYS A 122 -10.83 19.85 0.09
C LYS A 122 -10.39 19.18 1.38
N ASP A 123 -10.84 17.95 1.60
CA ASP A 123 -10.44 17.13 2.74
C ASP A 123 -8.94 16.83 2.66
N LEU A 124 -8.43 16.56 1.46
CA LEU A 124 -7.01 16.25 1.26
C LEU A 124 -6.09 17.42 1.63
N VAL A 125 -6.51 18.67 1.40
CA VAL A 125 -5.76 19.88 1.80
C VAL A 125 -6.14 20.41 3.19
N SER A 126 -7.05 19.75 3.91
CA SER A 126 -7.58 20.23 5.19
C SER A 126 -6.53 20.42 6.29
N PHE A 127 -5.40 19.68 6.21
CA PHE A 127 -4.26 19.83 7.13
C PHE A 127 -3.70 21.26 7.15
N THR A 128 -3.84 21.99 6.04
CA THR A 128 -3.37 23.38 5.91
C THR A 128 -4.23 24.37 6.70
N SER A 129 -5.45 23.97 7.05
CA SER A 129 -6.41 24.77 7.84
C SER A 129 -6.40 24.45 9.33
N GLY A 130 -5.49 23.57 9.79
CA GLY A 130 -5.35 23.16 11.20
C GLY A 130 -6.33 22.08 11.68
N THR A 131 -7.36 21.73 10.89
CA THR A 131 -8.27 20.61 11.17
C THR A 131 -8.07 19.51 10.13
N ILE A 132 -7.40 18.42 10.50
CA ILE A 132 -7.12 17.32 9.58
C ILE A 132 -8.38 16.46 9.39
N VAL A 133 -8.96 16.53 8.19
CA VAL A 133 -10.04 15.66 7.71
C VAL A 133 -9.44 14.69 6.70
N LYS A 134 -9.70 13.38 6.87
CA LYS A 134 -9.20 12.36 5.93
C LYS A 134 -10.14 12.28 4.71
N PRO A 135 -9.64 12.44 3.48
CA PRO A 135 -10.45 12.29 2.28
C PRO A 135 -10.96 10.85 2.15
N LYS A 136 -12.19 10.71 1.66
CA LYS A 136 -12.85 9.39 1.51
C LYS A 136 -12.99 9.04 0.04
N ILE A 137 -12.80 7.77 -0.27
CA ILE A 137 -13.16 7.17 -1.56
C ILE A 137 -14.22 6.12 -1.27
N GLU A 138 -15.36 6.21 -1.95
CA GLU A 138 -16.38 5.17 -1.81
C GLU A 138 -16.18 4.11 -2.89
N TYR A 139 -16.06 2.85 -2.46
CA TYR A 139 -15.91 1.72 -3.34
C TYR A 139 -17.13 0.80 -3.25
N TYR A 140 -17.67 0.48 -4.41
CA TYR A 140 -18.83 -0.39 -4.60
C TYR A 140 -18.37 -1.65 -5.32
N SER A 141 -18.67 -2.83 -4.77
CA SER A 141 -18.29 -4.11 -5.39
C SER A 141 -19.51 -5.01 -5.54
N ASN A 142 -19.66 -5.64 -6.70
CA ASN A 142 -20.67 -6.66 -6.92
C ASN A 142 -20.07 -8.06 -6.76
N GLN A 143 -20.07 -8.54 -5.51
CA GLN A 143 -19.56 -9.88 -5.17
C GLN A 143 -20.45 -11.03 -5.70
N LYS A 144 -21.65 -10.75 -6.21
CA LYS A 144 -22.60 -11.78 -6.68
C LYS A 144 -22.19 -12.36 -8.04
N ILE A 145 -21.60 -11.56 -8.92
CA ILE A 145 -21.35 -11.95 -10.32
C ILE A 145 -20.26 -13.03 -10.40
N ASN A 146 -19.20 -12.87 -9.62
CA ASN A 146 -18.04 -13.74 -9.66
C ASN A 146 -17.25 -13.65 -8.35
N ALA A 147 -16.74 -14.79 -7.85
CA ALA A 147 -16.01 -14.84 -6.59
C ALA A 147 -14.58 -14.26 -6.67
N ILE A 148 -13.99 -14.20 -7.86
CA ILE A 148 -12.60 -13.76 -8.09
C ILE A 148 -12.57 -12.27 -8.45
N ALA A 149 -13.55 -11.78 -9.22
CA ALA A 149 -13.56 -10.41 -9.68
C ALA A 149 -13.45 -9.35 -8.56
N PRO A 150 -14.13 -9.47 -7.40
CA PRO A 150 -13.92 -8.57 -6.26
C PRO A 150 -12.46 -8.50 -5.80
N LYS A 151 -11.72 -9.62 -5.81
CA LYS A 151 -10.31 -9.64 -5.42
C LYS A 151 -9.42 -8.89 -6.41
N ILE A 152 -9.76 -8.95 -7.69
CA ILE A 152 -9.06 -8.20 -8.74
C ILE A 152 -9.38 -6.71 -8.61
N THR A 153 -10.66 -6.35 -8.46
CA THR A 153 -11.09 -4.95 -8.35
C THR A 153 -10.68 -4.30 -7.02
N ASP A 154 -10.59 -5.06 -5.92
CA ASP A 154 -10.05 -4.61 -4.63
C ASP A 154 -8.57 -4.25 -4.77
N LYS A 155 -7.79 -5.09 -5.47
CA LYS A 155 -6.38 -4.79 -5.77
C LYS A 155 -6.24 -3.54 -6.65
N GLY A 156 -7.15 -3.36 -7.60
CA GLY A 156 -7.27 -2.12 -8.39
C GLY A 156 -7.57 -0.89 -7.53
N ALA A 157 -8.50 -0.99 -6.58
CA ALA A 157 -8.82 0.08 -5.64
C ALA A 157 -7.65 0.42 -4.70
N SER A 158 -6.91 -0.59 -4.22
CA SER A 158 -5.69 -0.37 -3.44
C SER A 158 -4.59 0.30 -4.27
N SER A 159 -4.42 -0.11 -5.53
CA SER A 159 -3.47 0.55 -6.45
C SER A 159 -3.87 2.00 -6.72
N LEU A 160 -5.16 2.29 -6.84
CA LEU A 160 -5.65 3.66 -6.96
C LEU A 160 -5.38 4.47 -5.68
N GLN A 161 -5.60 3.89 -4.50
CA GLN A 161 -5.26 4.54 -3.23
C GLN A 161 -3.75 4.85 -3.13
N GLU A 162 -2.91 3.94 -3.61
CA GLU A 162 -1.45 4.12 -3.68
C GLU A 162 -1.07 5.22 -4.67
N GLN A 163 -1.67 5.26 -5.87
CA GLN A 163 -1.48 6.33 -6.84
C GLN A 163 -1.91 7.69 -6.29
N ILE A 164 -3.05 7.76 -5.60
CA ILE A 164 -3.53 8.98 -4.92
C ILE A 164 -2.53 9.45 -3.87
N SER A 165 -2.00 8.52 -3.08
CA SER A 165 -1.00 8.83 -2.05
C SER A 165 0.30 9.34 -2.68
N LYS A 166 0.72 8.72 -3.80
CA LYS A 166 1.90 9.14 -4.57
C LYS A 166 1.71 10.53 -5.19
N ASN A 167 0.57 10.78 -5.85
CA ASN A 167 0.25 12.08 -6.44
C ASN A 167 0.14 13.16 -5.37
N PHE A 168 -0.41 12.86 -4.20
CA PHE A 168 -0.40 13.81 -3.07
C PHE A 168 1.03 14.16 -2.65
N ILE A 169 1.89 13.16 -2.46
CA ILE A 169 3.31 13.37 -2.10
C ILE A 169 4.03 14.15 -3.22
N GLU A 170 3.73 13.85 -4.48
CA GLU A 170 4.29 14.53 -5.65
C GLU A 170 3.85 16.00 -5.71
N THR A 171 2.57 16.29 -5.53
CA THR A 171 2.03 17.66 -5.54
C THR A 171 2.54 18.46 -4.34
N ALA A 172 2.63 17.86 -3.15
CA ALA A 172 3.22 18.49 -1.98
C ALA A 172 4.73 18.77 -2.17
N SER A 173 5.48 17.80 -2.67
CA SER A 173 6.94 17.93 -2.90
C SER A 173 7.25 18.88 -4.06
N SER A 174 6.50 18.81 -5.17
CA SER A 174 6.61 19.69 -6.34
C SER A 174 6.28 21.13 -5.98
N THR A 175 5.30 21.36 -5.11
CA THR A 175 4.98 22.71 -4.62
C THR A 175 6.13 23.27 -3.77
N LEU A 176 6.68 22.46 -2.86
CA LEU A 176 7.86 22.84 -2.06
C LEU A 176 9.07 23.11 -2.95
N VAL A 177 9.37 22.24 -3.91
CA VAL A 177 10.48 22.39 -4.86
C VAL A 177 10.26 23.56 -5.83
N LYS A 178 9.03 23.86 -6.25
CA LYS A 178 8.72 25.06 -7.07
C LYS A 178 9.03 26.35 -6.31
N VAL A 179 8.74 26.40 -5.01
CA VAL A 179 9.13 27.54 -4.16
C VAL A 179 10.67 27.69 -4.12
N PHE A 180 11.43 26.59 -4.07
CA PHE A 180 12.88 26.63 -4.15
C PHE A 180 13.43 26.96 -5.56
N ASN A 181 12.80 26.47 -6.62
CA ASN A 181 13.20 26.73 -8.01
C ASN A 181 12.87 28.16 -8.49
N GLU A 182 11.80 28.78 -7.98
CA GLU A 182 11.52 30.21 -8.21
C GLU A 182 12.62 31.12 -7.65
N ILE A 183 13.39 30.65 -6.65
CA ILE A 183 14.56 31.34 -6.10
C ILE A 183 15.84 31.04 -6.92
N GLY A 184 15.86 30.00 -7.76
CA GLY A 184 17.10 29.39 -8.29
C GLY A 184 17.27 29.24 -9.81
N TYR A 185 16.56 29.99 -10.69
CA TYR A 185 16.72 29.84 -12.15
C TYR A 185 17.51 30.97 -12.86
N ASP A 186 18.46 30.51 -13.69
CA ASP A 186 19.21 31.15 -14.80
C ASP A 186 20.61 31.77 -14.56
N ILE A 187 21.40 31.21 -13.64
CA ILE A 187 22.83 31.52 -13.48
C ILE A 187 23.72 30.82 -14.54
N ASP A 188 23.34 29.63 -15.02
CA ASP A 188 24.16 28.76 -15.89
C ASP A 188 24.42 29.37 -17.29
N SER A 189 23.45 30.09 -17.87
CA SER A 189 23.56 30.73 -19.19
C SER A 189 24.59 31.88 -19.24
N ASN A 190 24.73 32.63 -18.14
CA ASN A 190 25.52 33.86 -18.12
C ASN A 190 27.00 33.61 -17.74
N LEU A 191 27.31 32.53 -17.00
CA LEU A 191 28.67 32.21 -16.53
C LEU A 191 29.62 31.67 -17.61
N VAL A 192 29.10 30.95 -18.61
CA VAL A 192 29.92 30.49 -19.77
C VAL A 192 30.46 31.68 -20.57
N SER A 193 29.67 32.76 -20.65
CA SER A 193 30.06 33.99 -21.34
C SER A 193 31.07 34.81 -20.52
N ILE A 194 30.93 34.83 -19.19
CA ILE A 194 31.88 35.49 -18.27
C ILE A 194 33.25 34.82 -18.31
N ASN A 195 33.32 33.49 -18.29
CA ASN A 195 34.59 32.76 -18.37
C ASN A 195 35.32 32.95 -19.71
N LYS A 196 34.60 33.13 -20.83
CA LYS A 196 35.21 33.43 -22.13
C LYS A 196 35.81 34.84 -22.18
N VAL A 197 35.08 35.84 -21.68
CA VAL A 197 35.56 37.23 -21.61
C VAL A 197 36.72 37.36 -20.63
N LYS A 198 36.67 36.64 -19.50
CA LYS A 198 37.77 36.51 -18.54
C LYS A 198 39.07 36.09 -19.22
N ASN A 199 39.05 34.96 -19.92
CA ASN A 199 40.26 34.41 -20.56
C ASN A 199 40.80 35.34 -21.65
N MET A 200 39.91 35.98 -22.43
CA MET A 200 40.30 36.93 -23.48
C MET A 200 41.00 38.17 -22.92
N ILE A 201 40.50 38.74 -21.81
CA ILE A 201 41.12 39.89 -21.14
C ILE A 201 42.49 39.50 -20.58
N LEU A 202 42.61 38.33 -19.93
CA LEU A 202 43.87 37.86 -19.35
C LEU A 202 44.93 37.51 -20.42
N GLU A 203 44.53 36.90 -21.53
CA GLU A 203 45.43 36.60 -22.66
C GLU A 203 45.87 37.87 -23.40
N THR A 204 44.96 38.84 -23.58
CA THR A 204 45.29 40.12 -24.20
C THR A 204 46.28 40.90 -23.33
N ASP A 205 46.04 40.92 -22.02
CA ASP A 205 46.93 41.52 -21.03
C ASP A 205 48.35 40.94 -21.07
N GLY A 206 48.46 39.61 -21.12
CA GLY A 206 49.74 38.91 -21.22
C GLY A 206 50.52 39.19 -22.50
N ASN A 207 49.85 39.69 -23.56
CA ASN A 207 50.46 40.02 -24.85
C ASN A 207 50.68 41.53 -25.05
N LEU A 208 50.35 42.39 -24.07
CA LEU A 208 50.47 43.85 -24.21
C LEU A 208 51.91 44.31 -24.51
N ASP A 209 52.92 43.65 -23.96
CA ASP A 209 54.33 44.00 -24.21
C ASP A 209 54.76 43.71 -25.66
N THR A 210 54.23 42.65 -26.26
CA THR A 210 54.44 42.31 -27.67
C THR A 210 53.79 43.36 -28.56
N ILE A 211 52.58 43.80 -28.23
CA ILE A 211 51.89 44.86 -28.97
C ILE A 211 52.64 46.19 -28.81
N ASP A 212 53.14 46.51 -27.61
CA ASP A 212 53.95 47.71 -27.33
C ASP A 212 55.22 47.74 -28.22
N SER A 213 55.88 46.59 -28.39
CA SER A 213 57.03 46.44 -29.29
C SER A 213 56.68 46.76 -30.74
N TYR A 214 55.52 46.30 -31.24
CA TYR A 214 55.06 46.62 -32.59
C TYR A 214 54.69 48.09 -32.75
N THR A 215 54.01 48.68 -31.76
CA THR A 215 53.68 50.11 -31.79
C THR A 215 54.93 50.99 -31.84
N LYS A 216 55.97 50.64 -31.07
CA LYS A 216 57.27 51.34 -31.11
C LYS A 216 57.95 51.25 -32.48
N GLN A 217 57.89 50.09 -33.14
CA GLN A 217 58.43 49.93 -34.49
C GLN A 217 57.71 50.82 -35.52
N ILE A 218 56.40 51.04 -35.36
CA ILE A 218 55.60 51.93 -36.22
C ILE A 218 55.95 53.40 -35.97
N VAL A 219 56.16 53.80 -34.71
CA VAL A 219 56.60 55.16 -34.36
C VAL A 219 58.03 55.43 -34.86
N ASP A 220 58.96 54.49 -34.67
CA ASP A 220 60.32 54.59 -35.20
C ASP A 220 60.35 54.71 -36.74
N LEU A 221 59.41 54.04 -37.43
CA LEU A 221 59.25 54.17 -38.87
C LEU A 221 58.76 55.57 -39.24
N HIS A 222 57.73 56.07 -38.56
CA HIS A 222 57.19 57.41 -38.77
C HIS A 222 58.27 58.48 -38.60
N ASP A 223 59.08 58.39 -37.54
CA ASP A 223 60.17 59.33 -37.28
C ASP A 223 61.24 59.31 -38.40
N LYS A 224 61.44 58.14 -39.03
CA LYS A 224 62.36 57.96 -40.17
C LYS A 224 61.72 58.27 -41.53
N PHE A 225 60.39 58.33 -41.60
CA PHE A 225 59.65 58.51 -42.85
C PHE A 225 59.99 59.79 -43.61
N PRO A 226 60.24 60.95 -42.96
CA PRO A 226 60.73 62.15 -43.65
C PRO A 226 62.08 61.93 -44.34
N GLU A 227 62.98 61.16 -43.72
CA GLU A 227 64.28 60.81 -44.32
C GLU A 227 64.10 59.83 -45.49
N ILE A 228 63.16 58.88 -45.37
CA ILE A 228 62.77 57.97 -46.46
C ILE A 228 62.19 58.77 -47.64
N LYS A 229 61.32 59.75 -47.38
CA LYS A 229 60.73 60.65 -48.38
C LYS A 229 61.77 61.50 -49.10
N ASP A 230 62.71 62.10 -48.37
CA ASP A 230 63.81 62.89 -48.95
C ASP A 230 64.79 62.04 -49.78
N LYS A 231 65.01 60.78 -49.41
CA LYS A 231 65.88 59.85 -50.14
C LYS A 231 65.20 59.17 -51.32
N ILE A 232 63.89 58.95 -51.27
CA ILE A 232 63.08 58.51 -52.43
C ILE A 232 63.17 59.52 -53.58
N ALA A 233 63.32 60.82 -53.28
CA ALA A 233 63.56 61.86 -54.29
C ALA A 233 64.96 61.74 -54.97
N LYS A 234 65.85 60.86 -54.49
CA LYS A 234 67.19 60.59 -55.04
C LYS A 234 67.28 59.14 -55.53
N ALA A 235 66.96 58.94 -56.80
CA ALA A 235 66.66 57.63 -57.40
C ALA A 235 67.76 56.53 -57.30
N GLU A 236 69.02 56.83 -57.00
CA GLU A 236 70.10 55.82 -56.99
C GLU A 236 70.30 55.09 -55.64
N GLU A 237 69.83 55.60 -54.50
CA GLU A 237 70.11 55.02 -53.16
C GLU A 237 68.91 54.31 -52.51
N PHE A 238 67.75 54.27 -53.18
CA PHE A 238 66.51 53.71 -52.63
C PHE A 238 66.51 52.17 -52.51
N THR A 239 67.30 51.48 -53.33
CA THR A 239 67.27 50.00 -53.48
C THR A 239 67.62 49.25 -52.18
N ASP A 240 68.48 49.80 -51.33
CA ASP A 240 68.99 49.13 -50.12
C ASP A 240 67.97 49.05 -48.97
N TYR A 241 66.90 49.84 -49.02
CA TYR A 241 65.90 49.93 -47.96
C TYR A 241 64.59 49.18 -48.25
N ILE A 242 64.40 48.70 -49.49
CA ILE A 242 63.22 47.95 -49.92
C ILE A 242 62.94 46.70 -49.04
N PRO A 243 63.93 45.88 -48.65
CA PRO A 243 63.66 44.68 -47.86
C PRO A 243 63.08 44.98 -46.46
N GLN A 244 63.43 46.13 -45.86
CA GLN A 244 62.91 46.53 -44.56
C GLN A 244 61.45 46.98 -44.65
N VAL A 245 61.07 47.60 -45.77
CA VAL A 245 59.68 47.99 -46.04
C VAL A 245 58.82 46.77 -46.32
N ASP A 246 59.33 45.76 -47.04
CA ASP A 246 58.63 44.50 -47.30
C ASP A 246 58.31 43.73 -46.01
N GLU A 247 59.31 43.52 -45.13
CA GLU A 247 59.12 42.75 -43.87
C GLU A 247 58.05 43.39 -42.97
N MET A 248 58.03 44.71 -42.93
CA MET A 248 57.07 45.48 -42.15
C MET A 248 55.69 45.52 -42.80
N GLY A 249 55.66 45.56 -44.14
CA GLY A 249 54.42 45.43 -44.90
C GLY A 249 53.72 44.11 -44.62
N ASP A 250 54.47 43.01 -44.65
CA ASP A 250 53.96 41.68 -44.33
C ASP A 250 53.38 41.60 -42.90
N LYS A 251 54.02 42.25 -41.92
CA LYS A 251 53.53 42.33 -40.53
C LYS A 251 52.24 43.15 -40.40
N LEU A 252 52.15 44.29 -41.09
CA LEU A 252 50.95 45.14 -41.09
C LEU A 252 49.77 44.44 -41.78
N ILE A 253 50.04 43.72 -42.87
CA ILE A 253 49.06 42.89 -43.57
C ILE A 253 48.52 41.79 -42.66
N ALA A 254 49.40 41.03 -42.00
CA ALA A 254 48.99 39.96 -41.10
C ALA A 254 48.16 40.47 -39.90
N LEU A 255 48.42 41.70 -39.44
CA LEU A 255 47.63 42.35 -38.40
C LEU A 255 46.25 42.78 -38.93
N ASN A 256 46.19 43.38 -40.11
CA ASN A 256 44.94 43.77 -40.77
C ASN A 256 44.04 42.55 -41.03
N ASP A 257 44.60 41.42 -41.46
CA ASP A 257 43.85 40.19 -41.73
C ASP A 257 43.23 39.57 -40.47
N LYS A 258 43.82 39.80 -39.29
CA LYS A 258 43.31 39.31 -38.00
C LYS A 258 42.30 40.26 -37.34
N LEU A 259 42.25 41.51 -37.74
CA LEU A 259 41.41 42.53 -37.13
C LEU A 259 39.90 42.24 -37.23
N PRO A 260 39.36 41.67 -38.33
CA PRO A 260 37.96 41.27 -38.41
C PRO A 260 37.59 40.19 -37.39
N GLU A 261 38.49 39.24 -37.12
CA GLU A 261 38.30 38.22 -36.10
C GLU A 261 38.33 38.83 -34.69
N LEU A 262 39.27 39.73 -34.43
CA LEU A 262 39.34 40.49 -33.18
C LEU A 262 38.06 41.30 -32.95
N LYS A 263 37.53 41.98 -33.98
CA LYS A 263 36.27 42.73 -33.92
C LYS A 263 35.05 41.82 -33.69
N LYS A 264 35.05 40.61 -34.25
CA LYS A 264 33.99 39.63 -33.96
C LYS A 264 34.06 39.13 -32.52
N GLN A 265 35.25 38.95 -31.98
CA GLN A 265 35.46 38.53 -30.59
C GLN A 265 35.15 39.66 -29.59
N ALA A 266 35.55 40.89 -29.92
CA ALA A 266 35.32 42.08 -29.09
C ALA A 266 33.84 42.51 -29.04
N SER A 267 33.00 42.12 -30.01
CA SER A 267 31.57 42.48 -30.03
C SER A 267 30.78 41.95 -28.83
N VAL A 268 31.32 40.96 -28.11
CA VAL A 268 30.72 40.42 -26.87
C VAL A 268 30.56 41.51 -25.81
N ILE A 269 31.42 42.53 -25.78
CA ILE A 269 31.31 43.64 -24.83
C ILE A 269 30.02 44.43 -25.01
N LEU A 270 29.50 44.53 -26.24
CA LEU A 270 28.21 45.18 -26.52
C LEU A 270 27.04 44.37 -25.98
N THR A 271 27.14 43.05 -26.02
CA THR A 271 26.15 42.16 -25.42
C THR A 271 26.15 42.29 -23.89
N LEU A 272 27.34 42.37 -23.29
CA LEU A 272 27.49 42.62 -21.84
C LEU A 272 26.95 43.99 -21.44
N GLN A 273 27.21 45.04 -22.24
CA GLN A 273 26.68 46.38 -22.00
C GLN A 273 25.16 46.40 -21.98
N LYS A 274 24.51 45.70 -22.94
CA LYS A 274 23.05 45.56 -22.97
C LYS A 274 22.49 44.80 -21.77
N LYS A 275 23.27 43.87 -21.19
CA LYS A 275 22.89 43.07 -20.02
C LYS A 275 23.26 43.70 -18.67
N ILE A 276 23.82 44.91 -18.63
CA ILE A 276 24.09 45.64 -17.38
C ILE A 276 22.87 45.65 -16.42
N PRO A 277 21.63 45.92 -16.87
CA PRO A 277 20.47 45.89 -15.97
C PRO A 277 20.22 44.52 -15.33
N GLU A 278 20.45 43.43 -16.08
CA GLU A 278 20.31 42.06 -15.57
C GLU A 278 21.40 41.75 -14.54
N ILE A 279 22.64 42.19 -14.79
CA ILE A 279 23.79 42.03 -13.86
C ILE A 279 23.54 42.80 -12.56
N GLN A 280 23.04 44.03 -12.65
CA GLN A 280 22.64 44.83 -11.48
C GLN A 280 21.47 44.20 -10.72
N ASN A 281 20.52 43.58 -11.43
CA ASN A 281 19.40 42.89 -10.80
C ASN A 281 19.86 41.62 -10.07
N ALA A 282 20.77 40.84 -10.65
CA ALA A 282 21.39 39.69 -10.00
C ALA A 282 22.14 40.12 -8.73
N GLY A 283 22.85 41.26 -8.78
CA GLY A 283 23.42 41.89 -7.59
C GLY A 283 22.38 42.20 -6.52
N LYS A 284 21.27 42.85 -6.86
CA LYS A 284 20.18 43.12 -5.90
C LYS A 284 19.60 41.84 -5.29
N GLN A 285 19.43 40.79 -6.08
CA GLN A 285 18.93 39.50 -5.60
C GLN A 285 19.91 38.84 -4.62
N LEU A 286 21.20 38.83 -4.93
CA LEU A 286 22.24 38.35 -4.03
C LEU A 286 22.27 39.12 -2.71
N LYS A 287 22.11 40.46 -2.78
CA LYS A 287 22.03 41.31 -1.59
C LYS A 287 20.81 41.00 -0.71
N MET A 288 19.63 40.79 -1.31
CA MET A 288 18.44 40.42 -0.55
C MET A 288 18.62 39.08 0.17
N ILE A 289 19.21 38.09 -0.50
CA ILE A 289 19.47 36.77 0.11
C ILE A 289 20.51 36.88 1.22
N ASP A 290 21.57 37.70 1.04
CA ASP A 290 22.60 37.94 2.05
C ASP A 290 22.02 38.62 3.30
N ASP A 291 21.23 39.68 3.09
CA ASP A 291 20.60 40.45 4.17
C ASP A 291 19.57 39.57 4.95
N ASP A 292 18.85 38.67 4.27
CA ASP A 292 17.82 37.79 4.87
C ASP A 292 18.36 36.42 5.33
N PHE A 293 19.64 36.10 5.09
CA PHE A 293 20.20 34.76 5.33
C PHE A 293 20.06 34.32 6.78
N ASP A 294 20.22 35.25 7.72
CA ASP A 294 20.07 34.97 9.16
C ASP A 294 18.64 34.53 9.52
N SER A 295 17.62 35.07 8.84
CA SER A 295 16.23 34.66 9.04
C SER A 295 15.99 33.24 8.49
N ILE A 296 16.61 32.90 7.37
CA ILE A 296 16.52 31.56 6.76
C ILE A 296 17.20 30.53 7.69
N ALA A 297 18.40 30.85 8.17
CA ALA A 297 19.14 30.00 9.10
C ALA A 297 18.42 29.83 10.45
N SER A 298 17.80 30.90 10.96
CA SER A 298 16.96 30.85 12.16
C SER A 298 15.74 29.96 11.94
N THR A 299 15.00 30.13 10.84
CA THR A 299 13.80 29.33 10.55
C THR A 299 14.11 27.83 10.45
N MET A 300 15.26 27.48 9.84
CA MET A 300 15.73 26.10 9.78
C MET A 300 16.11 25.55 11.16
N THR A 301 16.76 26.38 11.98
CA THR A 301 17.11 26.03 13.37
C THR A 301 15.85 25.81 14.22
N ASP A 302 14.89 26.73 14.14
CA ASP A 302 13.61 26.64 14.84
C ASP A 302 12.79 25.41 14.39
N GLY A 303 12.84 25.08 13.10
CA GLY A 303 12.24 23.88 12.54
C GLY A 303 12.87 22.59 13.08
N ILE A 304 14.21 22.53 13.15
CA ILE A 304 14.94 21.41 13.75
C ILE A 304 14.59 21.26 15.23
N ASP A 305 14.58 22.37 15.98
CA ASP A 305 14.29 22.35 17.42
C ASP A 305 12.84 21.96 17.69
N THR A 306 11.89 22.45 16.90
CA THR A 306 10.48 22.02 16.95
C THR A 306 10.35 20.52 16.66
N ALA A 307 11.06 20.00 15.66
CA ALA A 307 11.06 18.58 15.35
C ALA A 307 11.68 17.74 16.49
N LYS A 308 12.74 18.23 17.14
CA LYS A 308 13.34 17.60 18.33
C LYS A 308 12.37 17.60 19.52
N GLN A 309 11.65 18.69 19.76
CA GLN A 309 10.58 18.75 20.76
C GLN A 309 9.47 17.73 20.44
N GLY A 310 9.09 17.61 19.16
CA GLY A 310 8.17 16.58 18.69
C GLY A 310 8.67 15.15 18.99
N LEU A 311 9.96 14.88 18.77
CA LEU A 311 10.58 13.60 19.14
C LEU A 311 10.55 13.34 20.66
N GLN A 312 10.79 14.37 21.48
CA GLN A 312 10.68 14.26 22.94
C GLN A 312 9.25 13.90 23.38
N ILE A 313 8.24 14.53 22.77
CA ILE A 313 6.83 14.20 23.03
C ILE A 313 6.54 12.75 22.62
N ILE A 314 7.02 12.31 21.46
CA ILE A 314 6.86 10.91 21.02
C ILE A 314 7.49 9.95 22.03
N ASP A 315 8.68 10.27 22.55
CA ASP A 315 9.38 9.46 23.55
C ASP A 315 8.62 9.39 24.89
N GLN A 316 8.07 10.53 25.34
CA GLN A 316 7.20 10.61 26.52
C GLN A 316 5.94 9.76 26.35
N VAL A 317 5.29 9.83 25.18
CA VAL A 317 4.10 9.02 24.87
C VAL A 317 4.47 7.54 24.80
N GLN A 318 5.60 7.17 24.20
CA GLN A 318 6.08 5.79 24.16
C GLN A 318 6.37 5.24 25.57
N THR A 319 6.87 6.09 26.46
CA THR A 319 7.15 5.73 27.86
C THR A 319 5.85 5.55 28.67
N ALA A 320 4.84 6.37 28.42
CA ALA A 320 3.53 6.27 29.06
C ALA A 320 2.63 5.17 28.47
N LEU A 321 2.92 4.70 27.25
CA LEU A 321 2.07 3.75 26.53
C LEU A 321 1.81 2.43 27.29
N PRO A 322 2.79 1.79 27.98
CA PRO A 322 2.53 0.60 28.77
C PRO A 322 1.56 0.83 29.92
N GLU A 323 1.62 1.99 30.59
CA GLU A 323 0.68 2.35 31.67
C GLU A 323 -0.73 2.60 31.12
N ILE A 324 -0.83 3.24 29.94
CA ILE A 324 -2.11 3.44 29.24
C ILE A 324 -2.71 2.09 28.81
N GLN A 325 -1.89 1.17 28.32
CA GLN A 325 -2.32 -0.19 27.99
C GLN A 325 -2.81 -0.94 29.23
N GLN A 326 -2.04 -0.88 30.32
CA GLN A 326 -2.42 -1.47 31.60
C GLN A 326 -3.74 -0.88 32.13
N LEU A 327 -3.95 0.43 32.03
CA LEU A 327 -5.21 1.07 32.41
C LEU A 327 -6.37 0.63 31.53
N GLY A 328 -6.14 0.45 30.22
CA GLY A 328 -7.12 -0.12 29.30
C GLY A 328 -7.50 -1.57 29.62
N ASP A 329 -6.52 -2.39 30.02
CA ASP A 329 -6.74 -3.76 30.48
C ASP A 329 -7.55 -3.78 31.79
N GLN A 330 -7.14 -2.96 32.77
CA GLN A 330 -7.88 -2.80 34.04
C GLN A 330 -9.30 -2.30 33.84
N ALA A 331 -9.53 -1.37 32.91
CA ALA A 331 -10.86 -0.90 32.56
C ALA A 331 -11.71 -2.01 31.91
N THR A 332 -11.08 -2.88 31.11
CA THR A 332 -11.74 -4.04 30.49
C THR A 332 -12.12 -5.09 31.52
N ASP A 333 -11.25 -5.36 32.49
CA ASP A 333 -11.50 -6.27 33.61
C ASP A 333 -12.63 -5.74 34.51
N PHE A 334 -12.57 -4.45 34.88
CA PHE A 334 -13.61 -3.80 35.67
C PHE A 334 -14.97 -3.83 34.95
N ALA A 335 -14.99 -3.53 33.64
CA ALA A 335 -16.19 -3.61 32.82
C ALA A 335 -16.74 -5.06 32.79
N SER A 336 -15.88 -6.06 32.66
CA SER A 336 -16.28 -7.46 32.65
C SER A 336 -16.89 -7.88 33.99
N ALA A 337 -16.23 -7.56 35.11
CA ALA A 337 -16.72 -7.86 36.45
C ALA A 337 -18.07 -7.14 36.73
N THR A 338 -18.21 -5.89 36.31
CA THR A 338 -19.45 -5.12 36.50
C THR A 338 -20.60 -5.70 35.66
N LYS A 339 -20.32 -6.11 34.41
CA LYS A 339 -21.28 -6.77 33.54
C LYS A 339 -21.72 -8.12 34.12
N GLU A 340 -20.78 -8.93 34.58
CA GLU A 340 -21.08 -10.22 35.22
C GLU A 340 -21.94 -10.04 36.48
N GLY A 341 -21.61 -9.08 37.34
CA GLY A 341 -22.42 -8.76 38.52
C GLY A 341 -23.84 -8.31 38.17
N ALA A 342 -23.99 -7.47 37.13
CA ALA A 342 -25.30 -7.05 36.64
C ALA A 342 -26.11 -8.22 36.06
N GLN A 343 -25.45 -9.14 35.35
CA GLN A 343 -26.05 -10.36 34.80
C GLN A 343 -26.53 -11.29 35.92
N GLN A 344 -25.71 -11.52 36.94
CA GLN A 344 -26.09 -12.33 38.11
C GLN A 344 -27.29 -11.74 38.85
N LEU A 345 -27.36 -10.41 38.97
CA LEU A 345 -28.50 -9.74 39.58
C LEU A 345 -29.77 -9.85 38.72
N GLN A 346 -29.62 -9.80 37.39
CA GLN A 346 -30.70 -10.04 36.44
C GLN A 346 -31.21 -11.50 36.53
N ASP A 347 -30.31 -12.47 36.64
CA ASP A 347 -30.65 -13.89 36.80
C ASP A 347 -31.32 -14.18 38.16
N ALA A 348 -30.97 -13.43 39.20
CA ALA A 348 -31.58 -13.53 40.53
C ALA A 348 -32.95 -12.83 40.63
N LEU A 349 -33.30 -11.99 39.65
CA LEU A 349 -34.50 -11.15 39.67
C LEU A 349 -35.81 -11.94 39.84
N PRO A 350 -36.03 -13.10 39.18
CA PRO A 350 -37.22 -13.91 39.42
C PRO A 350 -37.34 -14.40 40.86
N SER A 351 -36.22 -14.72 41.52
CA SER A 351 -36.21 -15.16 42.92
C SER A 351 -36.54 -14.00 43.87
N ILE A 352 -36.01 -12.81 43.59
CA ILE A 352 -36.34 -11.58 44.33
C ILE A 352 -37.82 -11.26 44.16
N SER A 353 -38.34 -11.31 42.93
CA SER A 353 -39.75 -11.10 42.59
C SER A 353 -40.68 -12.05 43.37
N ASN A 354 -40.35 -13.35 43.37
CA ASN A 354 -41.07 -14.34 44.16
C ASN A 354 -41.03 -14.03 45.67
N SER A 355 -39.88 -13.62 46.21
CA SER A 355 -39.77 -13.25 47.63
C SER A 355 -40.67 -12.06 47.97
N VAL A 356 -40.73 -11.04 47.12
CA VAL A 356 -41.61 -9.88 47.28
C VAL A 356 -43.07 -10.31 47.27
N GLN A 357 -43.46 -11.15 46.31
CA GLN A 357 -44.81 -11.68 46.20
C GLN A 357 -45.21 -12.47 47.46
N VAL A 358 -44.34 -13.35 47.96
CA VAL A 358 -44.58 -14.13 49.18
C VAL A 358 -44.76 -13.22 50.40
N THR A 359 -43.98 -12.13 50.52
CA THR A 359 -44.15 -11.16 51.60
C THR A 359 -45.50 -10.43 51.48
N ILE A 360 -45.88 -9.98 50.29
CA ILE A 360 -47.19 -9.33 50.05
C ILE A 360 -48.34 -10.28 50.38
N ASP A 361 -48.27 -11.53 49.92
CA ASP A 361 -49.28 -12.56 50.18
C ASP A 361 -49.40 -12.86 51.68
N SER A 362 -48.26 -12.90 52.40
CA SER A 362 -48.24 -13.09 53.86
C SER A 362 -48.90 -11.94 54.61
N ILE A 363 -48.73 -10.70 54.15
CA ILE A 363 -49.41 -9.52 54.73
C ILE A 363 -50.90 -9.54 54.39
N SER A 364 -51.27 -9.93 53.17
CA SER A 364 -52.66 -10.12 52.77
C SER A 364 -53.36 -11.19 53.61
N GLN A 365 -52.63 -12.26 53.95
CA GLN A 365 -53.10 -13.30 54.85
C GLN A 365 -53.32 -12.76 56.27
N VAL A 366 -52.47 -11.87 56.78
CA VAL A 366 -52.72 -11.16 58.06
C VAL A 366 -54.04 -10.38 57.98
N ALA A 367 -54.26 -9.56 56.95
CA ALA A 367 -55.52 -8.83 56.84
C ALA A 367 -56.74 -9.77 56.81
N THR A 368 -56.68 -10.85 56.03
CA THR A 368 -57.77 -11.83 55.88
C THR A 368 -58.02 -12.60 57.19
N THR A 369 -56.96 -13.06 57.86
CA THR A 369 -57.07 -13.77 59.14
C THR A 369 -57.56 -12.85 60.25
N THR A 370 -57.25 -11.55 60.20
CA THR A 370 -57.84 -10.56 61.12
C THR A 370 -59.36 -10.54 61.00
N VAL A 371 -59.90 -10.49 59.78
CA VAL A 371 -61.35 -10.53 59.54
C VAL A 371 -61.97 -11.85 60.03
N SER A 372 -61.27 -12.97 59.86
CA SER A 372 -61.71 -14.24 60.43
C SER A 372 -61.73 -14.22 61.96
N LEU A 373 -60.69 -13.66 62.58
CA LEU A 373 -60.56 -13.53 64.03
C LEU A 373 -61.69 -12.67 64.62
N THR A 374 -61.97 -11.51 64.02
CA THR A 374 -63.06 -10.64 64.48
C THR A 374 -64.42 -11.35 64.37
N ASN A 375 -64.66 -12.14 63.32
CA ASN A 375 -65.86 -12.95 63.18
C ASN A 375 -65.96 -14.04 64.25
N THR A 376 -64.85 -14.73 64.57
CA THR A 376 -64.82 -15.74 65.65
C THR A 376 -65.10 -15.10 67.01
N ILE A 377 -64.49 -13.94 67.29
CA ILE A 377 -64.75 -13.19 68.54
C ILE A 377 -66.22 -12.76 68.60
N LYS A 378 -66.78 -12.26 67.50
CA LYS A 378 -68.19 -11.87 67.41
C LYS A 378 -69.16 -13.03 67.66
N GLN A 379 -68.81 -14.24 67.22
CA GLN A 379 -69.60 -15.45 67.50
C GLN A 379 -69.47 -15.89 68.96
N ALA A 380 -68.28 -15.81 69.54
CA ALA A 380 -68.03 -16.20 70.93
C ALA A 380 -68.78 -15.30 71.94
N ILE A 381 -69.09 -14.04 71.59
CA ILE A 381 -69.81 -13.10 72.45
C ILE A 381 -71.29 -12.95 72.12
N ALA A 382 -71.83 -13.79 71.23
CA ALA A 382 -73.18 -13.63 70.68
C ALA A 382 -74.32 -13.87 71.70
N ASP A 383 -74.03 -14.57 72.80
CA ASP A 383 -74.94 -14.77 73.93
C ASP A 383 -74.86 -13.64 74.98
N ASN A 384 -74.11 -12.56 74.67
CA ASN A 384 -73.78 -11.44 75.55
C ASN A 384 -72.99 -11.84 76.82
N GLN A 385 -72.40 -13.03 76.86
CA GLN A 385 -71.53 -13.49 77.94
C GLN A 385 -70.11 -13.75 77.42
N LEU A 386 -69.13 -13.73 78.32
CA LEU A 386 -67.74 -14.07 78.01
C LEU A 386 -67.15 -14.85 79.17
N THR A 387 -67.05 -16.17 79.01
CA THR A 387 -66.47 -17.04 80.05
C THR A 387 -64.98 -16.76 80.23
N ASP A 388 -64.44 -17.08 81.41
CA ASP A 388 -63.00 -16.91 81.66
C ASP A 388 -62.13 -17.73 80.69
N GLN A 389 -62.62 -18.89 80.26
CA GLN A 389 -61.95 -19.75 79.28
C GLN A 389 -61.94 -19.13 77.87
N GLU A 390 -63.05 -18.51 77.44
CA GLU A 390 -63.12 -17.81 76.16
C GLU A 390 -62.24 -16.57 76.16
N ARG A 391 -62.21 -15.83 77.28
CA ARG A 391 -61.33 -14.67 77.45
C ARG A 391 -59.87 -15.04 77.28
N GLU A 392 -59.41 -16.09 77.97
CA GLU A 392 -58.03 -16.56 77.89
C GLU A 392 -57.67 -17.06 76.48
N ASN A 393 -58.59 -17.79 75.83
CA ASN A 393 -58.40 -18.26 74.46
C ASN A 393 -58.31 -17.11 73.45
N ILE A 394 -59.20 -16.13 73.52
CA ILE A 394 -59.19 -14.96 72.63
C ILE A 394 -57.92 -14.13 72.83
N GLN A 395 -57.51 -13.89 74.07
CA GLN A 395 -56.28 -13.15 74.37
C GLN A 395 -55.03 -13.86 73.83
N LYS A 396 -54.97 -15.19 73.96
CA LYS A 396 -53.88 -15.97 73.39
C LYS A 396 -53.84 -15.87 71.87
N VAL A 397 -54.98 -16.00 71.20
CA VAL A 397 -55.06 -15.87 69.74
C VAL A 397 -54.67 -14.46 69.28
N ILE A 398 -55.11 -13.41 69.98
CA ILE A 398 -54.71 -12.03 69.67
C ILE A 398 -53.19 -11.87 69.81
N SER A 399 -52.60 -12.36 70.90
CA SER A 399 -51.15 -12.28 71.16
C SER A 399 -50.32 -13.03 70.11
N ASP A 400 -50.71 -14.26 69.76
CA ASP A 400 -50.05 -15.05 68.70
C ASP A 400 -50.15 -14.33 67.34
N PHE A 401 -51.28 -13.67 67.09
CA PHE A 401 -51.50 -12.92 65.87
C PHE A 401 -50.68 -11.62 65.80
N GLN A 402 -50.52 -10.92 66.92
CA GLN A 402 -49.64 -9.74 67.01
C GLN A 402 -48.17 -10.11 66.80
N GLN A 403 -47.70 -11.25 67.31
CA GLN A 403 -46.36 -11.75 67.01
C GLN A 403 -46.18 -12.01 65.51
N ASN A 404 -47.21 -12.50 64.81
CA ASN A 404 -47.18 -12.64 63.36
C ASN A 404 -47.08 -11.29 62.66
N ILE A 405 -47.86 -10.28 63.08
CA ILE A 405 -47.78 -8.91 62.54
C ILE A 405 -46.35 -8.35 62.68
N GLN A 406 -45.74 -8.49 63.86
CA GLN A 406 -44.36 -8.03 64.09
C GLN A 406 -43.35 -8.72 63.16
N ARG A 407 -43.50 -10.03 62.91
CA ARG A 407 -42.67 -10.75 61.94
C ARG A 407 -42.84 -10.21 60.52
N GLN A 408 -44.06 -9.88 60.11
CA GLN A 408 -44.31 -9.28 58.79
C GLN A 408 -43.74 -7.86 58.68
N GLN A 409 -43.80 -7.05 59.74
CA GLN A 409 -43.17 -5.74 59.76
C GLN A 409 -41.64 -5.81 59.63
N ALA A 410 -41.00 -6.80 60.28
CA ALA A 410 -39.57 -7.05 60.14
C ALA A 410 -39.19 -7.50 58.72
N ALA A 411 -40.02 -8.34 58.09
CA ALA A 411 -39.83 -8.75 56.70
C ALA A 411 -39.95 -7.55 55.72
N LEU A 412 -40.93 -6.67 55.95
CA LEU A 412 -41.06 -5.42 55.20
C LEU A 412 -39.85 -4.50 55.36
N ASP A 413 -39.31 -4.36 56.57
CA ASP A 413 -38.09 -3.58 56.80
C ASP A 413 -36.89 -4.13 56.03
N GLY A 414 -36.72 -5.46 56.03
CA GLY A 414 -35.68 -6.12 55.24
C GLY A 414 -35.82 -5.80 53.75
N LEU A 415 -37.04 -5.88 53.22
CA LEU A 415 -37.32 -5.61 51.82
C LEU A 415 -37.15 -4.12 51.46
N ILE A 416 -37.65 -3.21 52.30
CA ILE A 416 -37.49 -1.76 52.13
C ILE A 416 -36.00 -1.40 52.12
N THR A 417 -35.22 -1.95 53.04
CA THR A 417 -33.77 -1.73 53.12
C THR A 417 -33.06 -2.24 51.86
N PHE A 418 -33.41 -3.44 51.41
CA PHE A 418 -32.86 -4.01 50.17
C PHE A 418 -33.14 -3.13 48.95
N LEU A 419 -34.40 -2.71 48.75
CA LEU A 419 -34.79 -1.86 47.64
C LEU A 419 -34.15 -0.47 47.72
N THR A 420 -34.01 0.09 48.92
CA THR A 420 -33.33 1.39 49.14
C THR A 420 -31.85 1.31 48.80
N ASN A 421 -31.16 0.22 49.19
CA ASN A 421 -29.76 0.01 48.84
C ASN A 421 -29.58 -0.14 47.32
N LEU A 422 -30.50 -0.83 46.65
CA LEU A 422 -30.48 -0.99 45.20
C LEU A 422 -30.74 0.34 44.48
N GLN A 423 -31.68 1.14 44.98
CA GLN A 423 -31.95 2.50 44.50
C GLN A 423 -30.71 3.40 44.58
N ASN A 424 -30.05 3.43 45.73
CA ASN A 424 -28.86 4.25 45.97
C ASN A 424 -27.68 3.78 45.12
N SER A 425 -27.49 2.46 44.98
CA SER A 425 -26.39 1.88 44.19
C SER A 425 -26.59 2.09 42.69
N GLY A 426 -27.85 2.09 42.22
CA GLY A 426 -28.20 2.35 40.82
C GLY A 426 -28.33 3.84 40.47
N ASN A 427 -28.19 4.75 41.44
CA ASN A 427 -28.44 6.19 41.31
C ASN A 427 -29.74 6.50 40.53
N THR A 428 -30.80 5.76 40.83
CA THR A 428 -32.12 5.88 40.19
C THR A 428 -33.17 6.32 41.21
N SER A 429 -34.24 6.98 40.77
CA SER A 429 -35.42 7.28 41.59
C SER A 429 -36.60 6.34 41.30
N ASP A 430 -36.44 5.39 40.37
CA ASP A 430 -37.56 4.61 39.83
C ASP A 430 -38.18 3.65 40.86
N LEU A 431 -37.46 3.33 41.94
CA LEU A 431 -37.93 2.46 43.03
C LEU A 431 -38.62 3.21 44.17
N SER A 432 -38.65 4.55 44.14
CA SER A 432 -39.19 5.35 45.25
C SER A 432 -40.68 5.10 45.45
N GLY A 433 -41.43 4.88 44.36
CA GLY A 433 -42.86 4.58 44.42
C GLY A 433 -43.16 3.32 45.25
N ILE A 434 -42.44 2.23 44.98
CA ILE A 434 -42.65 0.96 45.67
C ILE A 434 -42.14 1.00 47.12
N ILE A 435 -40.99 1.66 47.36
CA ILE A 435 -40.46 1.85 48.72
C ILE A 435 -41.50 2.57 49.59
N ASN A 436 -42.17 3.59 49.04
CA ASN A 436 -43.22 4.32 49.76
C ASN A 436 -44.46 3.45 50.02
N GLN A 437 -44.89 2.63 49.06
CA GLN A 437 -46.02 1.71 49.24
C GLN A 437 -45.74 0.66 50.33
N LEU A 438 -44.56 0.06 50.35
CA LEU A 438 -44.15 -0.90 51.38
C LEU A 438 -44.02 -0.24 52.76
N THR A 439 -43.52 0.99 52.81
CA THR A 439 -43.46 1.80 54.05
C THR A 439 -44.87 2.05 54.61
N ASN A 440 -45.82 2.40 53.74
CA ASN A 440 -47.22 2.57 54.13
C ASN A 440 -47.84 1.26 54.62
N ALA A 441 -47.53 0.13 53.99
CA ALA A 441 -48.01 -1.19 54.43
C ALA A 441 -47.50 -1.54 55.83
N LYS A 442 -46.23 -1.25 56.11
CA LYS A 442 -45.65 -1.41 57.45
C LYS A 442 -46.37 -0.55 58.49
N SER A 443 -46.70 0.70 58.15
CA SER A 443 -47.43 1.62 59.03
C SER A 443 -48.84 1.11 59.33
N LEU A 444 -49.58 0.63 58.32
CA LEU A 444 -50.92 0.08 58.50
C LEU A 444 -50.92 -1.22 59.33
N LEU A 445 -49.89 -2.06 59.19
CA LEU A 445 -49.70 -3.21 60.08
C LEU A 445 -49.45 -2.78 61.53
N GLY A 446 -48.75 -1.66 61.74
CA GLY A 446 -48.54 -1.09 63.06
C GLY A 446 -49.85 -0.63 63.70
N ASP A 447 -50.66 0.10 62.94
CA ASP A 447 -52.01 0.51 63.35
C ASP A 447 -52.89 -0.69 63.70
N LEU A 448 -52.88 -1.72 62.84
CA LEU A 448 -53.62 -2.96 63.10
C LEU A 448 -53.14 -3.66 64.39
N SER A 449 -51.82 -3.72 64.64
CA SER A 449 -51.28 -4.28 65.88
C SER A 449 -51.76 -3.51 67.11
N SER A 450 -51.73 -2.17 67.06
CA SER A 450 -52.21 -1.32 68.16
C SER A 450 -53.71 -1.46 68.40
N ARG A 451 -54.50 -1.66 67.34
CA ARG A 451 -55.93 -1.93 67.47
C ARG A 451 -56.19 -3.29 68.12
N LEU A 452 -55.41 -4.31 67.76
CA LEU A 452 -55.48 -5.63 68.41
C LEU A 452 -55.06 -5.58 69.88
N ASP A 453 -54.09 -4.73 70.24
CA ASP A 453 -53.72 -4.51 71.65
C ASP A 453 -54.92 -3.98 72.45
N HIS A 454 -55.60 -2.96 71.91
CA HIS A 454 -56.78 -2.41 72.57
C HIS A 454 -57.94 -3.41 72.62
N LEU A 455 -58.14 -4.21 71.56
CA LEU A 455 -59.14 -5.28 71.57
C LEU A 455 -58.85 -6.31 72.67
N SER A 456 -57.58 -6.68 72.88
CA SER A 456 -57.15 -7.58 73.97
C SER A 456 -57.49 -7.03 75.36
N GLU A 457 -57.34 -5.71 75.54
CA GLU A 457 -57.70 -5.01 76.77
C GLU A 457 -59.23 -4.98 77.00
N LEU A 458 -60.01 -4.72 75.95
CA LEU A 458 -61.48 -4.79 76.03
C LEU A 458 -61.97 -6.21 76.37
N VAL A 459 -61.37 -7.23 75.76
CA VAL A 459 -61.62 -8.65 76.07
C VAL A 459 -61.27 -8.95 77.53
N LYS A 460 -60.17 -8.40 78.06
CA LYS A 460 -59.77 -8.53 79.47
C LYS A 460 -60.84 -8.01 80.43
N ASN A 461 -61.46 -6.89 80.07
CA ASN A 461 -62.46 -6.20 80.89
C ASN A 461 -63.86 -6.83 80.78
N GLY A 462 -64.10 -7.71 79.81
CA GLY A 462 -65.32 -8.51 79.68
C GLY A 462 -66.57 -7.75 79.19
N ASN A 463 -66.44 -6.53 78.68
CA ASN A 463 -67.57 -5.75 78.16
C ASN A 463 -67.87 -6.13 76.69
N THR A 464 -68.86 -6.98 76.48
CA THR A 464 -69.24 -7.53 75.16
C THR A 464 -69.78 -6.49 74.18
N GLU A 465 -70.42 -5.41 74.66
CA GLU A 465 -70.92 -4.31 73.82
C GLU A 465 -69.75 -3.48 73.27
N ALA A 466 -68.82 -3.09 74.14
CA ALA A 466 -67.62 -2.35 73.74
C ALA A 466 -66.71 -3.16 72.80
N ILE A 467 -66.61 -4.48 73.01
CA ILE A 467 -65.90 -5.38 72.08
C ILE A 467 -66.58 -5.36 70.71
N THR A 468 -67.91 -5.53 70.67
CA THR A 468 -68.67 -5.61 69.41
C THR A 468 -68.51 -4.35 68.55
N ASP A 469 -68.61 -3.17 69.16
CA ASP A 469 -68.43 -1.90 68.46
C ASP A 469 -67.01 -1.77 67.90
N TYR A 470 -66.00 -2.16 68.69
CA TYR A 470 -64.60 -2.02 68.33
C TYR A 470 -64.12 -3.05 67.29
N LEU A 471 -64.80 -4.19 67.12
CA LEU A 471 -64.48 -5.13 66.05
C LEU A 471 -64.62 -4.51 64.64
N THR A 472 -65.48 -3.50 64.48
CA THR A 472 -65.64 -2.77 63.20
C THR A 472 -64.41 -1.93 62.87
N GLU A 473 -63.81 -1.30 63.88
CA GLU A 473 -62.56 -0.53 63.77
C GLU A 473 -61.37 -1.44 63.39
N VAL A 474 -61.28 -2.63 63.99
CA VAL A 474 -60.27 -3.64 63.66
C VAL A 474 -60.43 -4.16 62.23
N ASN A 475 -61.67 -4.45 61.80
CA ASN A 475 -61.96 -4.85 60.42
C ASN A 475 -61.62 -3.76 59.41
N THR A 476 -61.88 -2.50 59.73
CA THR A 476 -61.54 -1.36 58.87
C THR A 476 -60.03 -1.25 58.69
N ALA A 477 -59.25 -1.40 59.76
CA ALA A 477 -57.79 -1.42 59.67
C ALA A 477 -57.25 -2.58 58.83
N ALA A 478 -57.83 -3.79 58.98
CA ALA A 478 -57.50 -4.93 58.13
C ALA A 478 -57.84 -4.66 56.65
N GLN A 479 -58.99 -4.05 56.38
CA GLN A 479 -59.40 -3.70 55.01
C GLN A 479 -58.46 -2.67 54.37
N ASN A 480 -58.01 -1.68 55.13
CA ASN A 480 -57.03 -0.69 54.66
C ASN A 480 -55.70 -1.35 54.25
N VAL A 481 -55.24 -2.36 55.00
CA VAL A 481 -54.07 -3.17 54.62
C VAL A 481 -54.33 -3.87 53.28
N THR A 482 -55.47 -4.56 53.13
CA THR A 482 -55.84 -5.24 51.88
C THR A 482 -55.90 -4.31 50.68
N ASP A 483 -56.50 -3.13 50.83
CA ASP A 483 -56.68 -2.19 49.72
C ASP A 483 -55.37 -1.54 49.27
N LEU A 484 -54.44 -1.29 50.20
CA LEU A 484 -53.09 -0.85 49.84
C LEU A 484 -52.34 -1.93 49.05
N LEU A 485 -52.40 -3.19 49.47
CA LEU A 485 -51.68 -4.30 48.83
C LEU A 485 -52.15 -4.55 47.39
N LYS A 486 -53.44 -4.35 47.08
CA LYS A 486 -53.96 -4.43 45.70
C LYS A 486 -53.29 -3.43 44.75
N GLY A 487 -52.78 -2.32 45.28
CA GLY A 487 -52.06 -1.30 44.51
C GLY A 487 -50.59 -1.65 44.22
N ILE A 488 -50.06 -2.74 44.77
CA ILE A 488 -48.67 -3.16 44.58
C ILE A 488 -48.61 -4.20 43.45
N ASN A 489 -47.98 -3.84 42.33
CA ASN A 489 -47.77 -4.75 41.20
C ASN A 489 -46.31 -5.23 41.15
N VAL A 490 -46.08 -6.49 41.51
CA VAL A 490 -44.73 -7.09 41.58
C VAL A 490 -44.07 -7.23 40.21
N THR A 491 -44.86 -7.42 39.15
CA THR A 491 -44.36 -7.47 37.77
C THR A 491 -43.73 -6.14 37.37
N ASN A 492 -44.39 -5.01 37.67
CA ASN A 492 -43.84 -3.68 37.35
C ASN A 492 -42.50 -3.41 38.06
N ILE A 493 -42.31 -3.90 39.28
CA ILE A 493 -41.04 -3.80 40.02
C ILE A 493 -39.95 -4.58 39.29
N THR A 494 -40.27 -5.81 38.87
CA THR A 494 -39.37 -6.71 38.14
C THR A 494 -38.95 -6.06 36.82
N ASP A 495 -39.90 -5.57 36.03
CA ASP A 495 -39.64 -4.92 34.74
C ASP A 495 -38.79 -3.65 34.90
N THR A 496 -39.00 -2.87 35.95
CA THR A 496 -38.21 -1.65 36.22
C THR A 496 -36.76 -1.99 36.49
N ILE A 497 -36.49 -2.99 37.34
CA ILE A 497 -35.12 -3.41 37.66
C ILE A 497 -34.45 -4.06 36.44
N ASP A 498 -35.17 -4.90 35.69
CA ASP A 498 -34.66 -5.53 34.47
C ASP A 498 -34.24 -4.51 33.40
N ASN A 499 -35.04 -3.46 33.21
CA ASN A 499 -34.72 -2.38 32.29
C ASN A 499 -33.47 -1.59 32.70
N VAL A 500 -33.28 -1.33 33.99
CA VAL A 500 -32.08 -0.65 34.51
C VAL A 500 -30.84 -1.52 34.29
N LEU A 501 -30.91 -2.81 34.60
CA LEU A 501 -29.80 -3.75 34.42
C LEU A 501 -29.46 -3.94 32.93
N THR A 502 -30.47 -4.05 32.07
CA THR A 502 -30.29 -4.16 30.61
C THR A 502 -29.59 -2.93 30.03
N LYS A 503 -29.98 -1.71 30.46
CA LYS A 503 -29.29 -0.47 30.06
C LYS A 503 -27.84 -0.44 30.53
N LEU A 504 -27.57 -0.86 31.77
CA LEU A 504 -26.22 -0.94 32.32
C LEU A 504 -25.35 -1.92 31.52
N ILE A 505 -25.84 -3.15 31.29
CA ILE A 505 -25.13 -4.18 30.51
C ILE A 505 -24.84 -3.69 29.08
N THR A 506 -25.80 -3.02 28.44
CA THR A 506 -25.64 -2.48 27.09
C THR A 506 -24.59 -1.37 27.05
N THR A 507 -24.61 -0.47 28.03
CA THR A 507 -23.65 0.64 28.15
C THR A 507 -22.23 0.11 28.36
N ILE A 508 -22.06 -0.86 29.26
CA ILE A 508 -20.78 -1.52 29.53
C ILE A 508 -20.28 -2.26 28.29
N THR A 509 -21.16 -2.99 27.58
CA THR A 509 -20.79 -3.69 26.35
C THR A 509 -20.32 -2.71 25.26
N THR A 510 -20.99 -1.57 25.13
CA THR A 510 -20.57 -0.50 24.22
C THR A 510 -19.18 0.06 24.59
N ALA A 511 -18.94 0.29 25.88
CA ALA A 511 -17.64 0.75 26.37
C ALA A 511 -16.53 -0.28 26.11
N GLN A 512 -16.79 -1.57 26.31
CA GLN A 512 -15.85 -2.65 26.00
C GLN A 512 -15.50 -2.70 24.50
N ASP A 513 -16.47 -2.48 23.61
CA ASP A 513 -16.22 -2.44 22.17
C ASP A 513 -15.36 -1.24 21.76
N VAL A 514 -15.53 -0.08 22.40
CA VAL A 514 -14.67 1.09 22.19
C VAL A 514 -13.25 0.83 22.70
N LEU A 515 -13.10 0.24 23.89
CA LEU A 515 -11.80 -0.14 24.46
C LEU A 515 -11.04 -1.12 23.54
N LYS A 516 -11.73 -2.15 23.02
CA LYS A 516 -11.14 -3.10 22.05
C LYS A 516 -10.66 -2.41 20.78
N LYS A 517 -11.45 -1.47 20.23
CA LYS A 517 -11.05 -0.70 19.04
C LYS A 517 -9.81 0.15 19.31
N ALA A 518 -9.71 0.74 20.50
CA ALA A 518 -8.54 1.52 20.90
C ALA A 518 -7.28 0.64 21.07
N GLN A 519 -7.42 -0.55 21.67
CA GLN A 519 -6.33 -1.52 21.84
C GLN A 519 -5.84 -2.16 20.53
N ALA A 520 -6.68 -2.23 19.49
CA ALA A 520 -6.30 -2.78 18.20
C ALA A 520 -5.35 -1.89 17.38
N ILE A 521 -5.17 -0.62 17.76
CA ILE A 521 -4.26 0.30 17.10
C ILE A 521 -2.83 0.02 17.57
N ASP A 522 -1.93 -0.31 16.63
CA ASP A 522 -0.51 -0.49 16.91
C ASP A 522 0.22 0.87 17.05
N PHE A 523 -0.10 1.59 18.13
CA PHE A 523 0.53 2.87 18.47
C PHE A 523 2.04 2.75 18.59
N LYS A 524 2.55 1.59 19.05
CA LYS A 524 3.98 1.35 19.22
C LYS A 524 4.70 1.39 17.88
N SER A 525 4.21 0.66 16.88
CA SER A 525 4.80 0.65 15.53
C SER A 525 4.66 2.00 14.83
N LEU A 526 3.49 2.65 14.96
CA LEU A 526 3.25 3.97 14.36
C LEU A 526 4.21 5.03 14.93
N LEU A 527 4.32 5.11 16.26
CA LEU A 527 5.23 6.06 16.93
C LEU A 527 6.70 5.76 16.63
N ALA A 528 7.09 4.47 16.55
CA ALA A 528 8.45 4.08 16.18
C ALA A 528 8.78 4.47 14.74
N SER A 529 7.85 4.26 13.80
CA SER A 529 8.02 4.64 12.40
C SER A 529 8.13 6.16 12.26
N THR A 530 7.25 6.92 12.92
CA THR A 530 7.31 8.39 12.95
C THR A 530 8.60 8.90 13.57
N LYS A 531 9.05 8.32 14.70
CA LYS A 531 10.33 8.65 15.35
C LYS A 531 11.50 8.47 14.38
N ASN A 532 11.54 7.38 13.64
CA ASN A 532 12.61 7.11 12.68
C ASN A 532 12.60 8.12 11.52
N VAL A 533 11.44 8.41 10.93
CA VAL A 533 11.31 9.37 9.83
C VAL A 533 11.73 10.77 10.27
N VAL A 534 11.22 11.25 11.41
CA VAL A 534 11.54 12.58 11.94
C VAL A 534 13.01 12.66 12.37
N SER A 535 13.56 11.62 13.00
CA SER A 535 14.98 11.57 13.37
C SER A 535 15.91 11.61 12.16
N ASN A 536 15.56 10.92 11.08
CA ASN A 536 16.34 10.94 9.84
C ASN A 536 16.29 12.31 9.17
N ALA A 537 15.11 12.95 9.14
CA ALA A 537 14.96 14.31 8.63
C ALA A 537 15.77 15.33 9.45
N ILE A 538 15.74 15.25 10.79
CA ILE A 538 16.57 16.08 11.67
C ILE A 538 18.06 15.89 11.37
N SER A 539 18.53 14.65 11.22
CA SER A 539 19.94 14.36 10.92
C SER A 539 20.42 15.03 9.62
N ILE A 540 19.57 14.99 8.58
CA ILE A 540 19.84 15.66 7.30
C ILE A 540 19.85 17.19 7.48
N LEU A 541 18.85 17.74 8.15
CA LEU A 541 18.75 19.17 8.39
C LEU A 541 19.91 19.68 9.26
N GLU A 542 20.34 18.94 10.29
CA GLU A 542 21.51 19.28 11.10
C GLU A 542 22.81 19.26 10.30
N LYS A 543 22.93 18.37 9.30
CA LYS A 543 24.07 18.37 8.39
C LYS A 543 24.13 19.69 7.61
N TYR A 544 23.02 20.09 6.98
CA TYR A 544 22.95 21.34 6.25
C TYR A 544 23.07 22.57 7.16
N GLN A 545 22.52 22.53 8.38
CA GLN A 545 22.63 23.60 9.38
C GLN A 545 24.09 23.88 9.73
N LYS A 546 24.95 22.85 9.76
CA LYS A 546 26.39 23.02 9.99
C LYS A 546 27.12 23.67 8.81
N GLU A 547 26.59 23.52 7.60
CA GLU A 547 27.15 24.09 6.38
C GLU A 547 26.64 25.53 6.13
N LEU A 548 25.49 25.92 6.71
CA LEU A 548 24.90 27.26 6.57
C LEU A 548 25.85 28.42 6.89
N PRO A 549 26.70 28.40 7.93
CA PRO A 549 27.63 29.51 8.18
C PRO A 549 28.66 29.69 7.06
N ALA A 550 29.12 28.60 6.45
CA ALA A 550 30.04 28.66 5.31
C ALA A 550 29.31 29.20 4.07
N ILE A 551 28.10 28.73 3.81
CA ILE A 551 27.25 29.23 2.72
C ILE A 551 26.95 30.73 2.92
N LYS A 552 26.67 31.17 4.15
CA LYS A 552 26.47 32.58 4.47
C LYS A 552 27.70 33.40 4.10
N GLN A 553 28.88 32.93 4.50
CA GLN A 553 30.13 33.63 4.23
C GLN A 553 30.40 33.71 2.73
N GLU A 554 30.26 32.61 2.00
CA GLU A 554 30.44 32.58 0.55
C GLU A 554 29.44 33.48 -0.19
N LEU A 555 28.20 33.53 0.27
CA LEU A 555 27.16 34.37 -0.31
C LEU A 555 27.39 35.86 -0.01
N HIS A 556 27.85 36.18 1.20
CA HIS A 556 28.28 37.52 1.60
C HIS A 556 29.49 38.00 0.79
N ASP A 557 30.46 37.11 0.57
CA ASP A 557 31.65 37.40 -0.22
C ASP A 557 31.30 37.61 -1.70
N ALA A 558 30.40 36.77 -2.26
CA ALA A 558 29.88 36.95 -3.62
C ALA A 558 29.08 38.25 -3.77
N ASN A 559 28.25 38.60 -2.78
CA ASN A 559 27.52 39.86 -2.72
C ASN A 559 28.49 41.05 -2.70
N THR A 560 29.54 40.98 -1.89
CA THR A 560 30.58 42.01 -1.77
C THR A 560 31.37 42.15 -3.07
N MET A 561 31.77 41.04 -3.70
CA MET A 561 32.50 41.05 -4.96
C MET A 561 31.66 41.65 -6.10
N LEU A 562 30.40 41.26 -6.21
CA LEU A 562 29.53 41.72 -7.30
C LEU A 562 28.99 43.14 -7.05
N ASN A 563 28.35 43.38 -5.90
CA ASN A 563 27.73 44.68 -5.61
C ASN A 563 28.73 45.72 -5.13
N GLY A 564 29.77 45.33 -4.39
CA GLY A 564 30.82 46.25 -3.93
C GLY A 564 31.66 46.83 -5.08
N HIS A 565 31.74 46.12 -6.22
CA HIS A 565 32.43 46.56 -7.42
C HIS A 565 31.50 46.80 -8.62
N MET A 566 30.18 46.84 -8.42
CA MET A 566 29.21 46.94 -9.51
C MET A 566 29.44 48.18 -10.40
N ASP A 567 29.72 49.32 -9.79
CA ASP A 567 29.98 50.56 -10.53
C ASP A 567 31.26 50.49 -11.36
N GLU A 568 32.30 49.83 -10.85
CA GLU A 568 33.57 49.61 -11.57
C GLU A 568 33.38 48.63 -12.74
N ILE A 569 32.62 47.55 -12.51
CA ILE A 569 32.27 46.56 -13.53
C ILE A 569 31.46 47.22 -14.66
N VAL A 570 30.43 47.99 -14.31
CA VAL A 570 29.60 48.73 -15.27
C VAL A 570 30.43 49.77 -16.04
N ALA A 571 31.30 50.51 -15.34
CA ALA A 571 32.18 51.48 -15.98
C ALA A 571 33.16 50.81 -16.95
N ALA A 572 33.74 49.67 -16.59
CA ALA A 572 34.64 48.91 -17.44
C ALA A 572 33.93 48.36 -18.69
N ILE A 573 32.71 47.82 -18.53
CA ILE A 573 31.89 47.33 -19.66
C ILE A 573 31.55 48.48 -20.62
N ASN A 574 31.12 49.63 -20.09
CA ASN A 574 30.82 50.80 -20.90
C ASN A 574 32.04 51.34 -21.64
N LYS A 575 33.20 51.39 -20.98
CA LYS A 575 34.46 51.83 -21.61
C LYS A 575 34.94 50.86 -22.69
N GLY A 576 34.81 49.55 -22.48
CA GLY A 576 35.12 48.56 -23.51
C GLY A 576 34.16 48.63 -24.70
N ALA A 577 32.89 48.93 -24.47
CA ALA A 577 31.91 49.18 -25.53
C ALA A 577 32.19 50.47 -26.31
N ASP A 578 32.68 51.52 -25.64
CA ASP A 578 33.10 52.77 -26.27
C ASP A 578 34.30 52.53 -27.20
N LEU A 579 35.32 51.83 -26.72
CA LEU A 579 36.48 51.38 -27.52
C LEU A 579 36.03 50.59 -28.76
N TYR A 580 35.08 49.67 -28.59
CA TYR A 580 34.55 48.87 -29.70
C TYR A 580 33.79 49.70 -30.74
N ASN A 581 32.93 50.61 -30.31
CA ASN A 581 32.04 51.36 -31.20
C ASN A 581 32.74 52.52 -31.89
N ASN A 582 33.65 53.19 -31.19
CA ASN A 582 34.18 54.48 -31.62
C ASN A 582 35.65 54.41 -32.04
N GLU A 583 36.48 53.66 -31.32
CA GLU A 583 37.93 53.64 -31.57
C GLU A 583 38.35 52.53 -32.55
N LEU A 584 37.82 51.31 -32.37
CA LEU A 584 38.19 50.14 -33.18
C LEU A 584 37.90 50.29 -34.70
N PRO A 585 36.78 50.91 -35.14
CA PRO A 585 36.55 51.14 -36.58
C PRO A 585 37.54 52.12 -37.19
N ILE A 586 38.03 53.10 -36.42
CA ILE A 586 39.04 54.06 -36.87
C ILE A 586 40.38 53.34 -37.08
N VAL A 587 40.72 52.43 -36.16
CA VAL A 587 41.90 51.56 -36.27
C VAL A 587 41.81 50.67 -37.50
N GLU A 588 40.64 50.05 -37.74
CA GLU A 588 40.37 49.18 -38.90
C GLU A 588 40.51 49.91 -40.23
N ASP A 589 39.91 51.10 -40.36
CA ASP A 589 39.99 51.88 -41.58
C ASP A 589 41.43 52.31 -41.89
N LYS A 590 42.15 52.82 -40.89
CA LYS A 590 43.54 53.29 -41.05
C LYS A 590 44.53 52.16 -41.31
N LEU A 591 44.40 51.02 -40.61
CA LEU A 591 45.21 49.83 -40.88
C LEU A 591 44.91 49.25 -42.26
N GLY A 592 43.63 49.26 -42.66
CA GLY A 592 43.20 48.81 -43.99
C GLY A 592 43.82 49.64 -45.11
N ILE A 593 43.89 50.97 -44.96
CA ILE A 593 44.56 51.86 -45.92
C ILE A 593 46.07 51.54 -46.01
N ALA A 594 46.74 51.40 -44.86
CA ALA A 594 48.17 51.11 -44.81
C ALA A 594 48.50 49.73 -45.42
N ALA A 595 47.75 48.70 -45.06
CA ALA A 595 47.91 47.35 -45.61
C ALA A 595 47.57 47.31 -47.11
N GLY A 596 46.54 48.06 -47.53
CA GLY A 596 46.13 48.16 -48.94
C GLY A 596 47.20 48.77 -49.84
N PHE A 597 47.88 49.84 -49.38
CA PHE A 597 49.02 50.42 -50.09
C PHE A 597 50.17 49.39 -50.24
N LEU A 598 50.50 48.67 -49.16
CA LEU A 598 51.58 47.69 -49.14
C LEU A 598 51.28 46.45 -50.00
N GLN A 599 50.03 46.02 -50.08
CA GLN A 599 49.63 44.88 -50.91
C GLN A 599 49.56 45.21 -52.40
N ASN A 600 48.96 46.37 -52.74
CA ASN A 600 48.53 46.62 -54.11
C ASN A 600 49.43 47.60 -54.85
N ASP A 601 49.93 48.63 -54.17
CA ASP A 601 50.65 49.73 -54.81
C ASP A 601 52.17 49.56 -54.69
N TRP A 602 52.66 49.12 -53.52
CA TRP A 602 54.08 48.96 -53.21
C TRP A 602 54.84 47.99 -54.15
N PRO A 603 54.31 46.82 -54.56
CA PRO A 603 55.03 45.92 -55.46
C PRO A 603 55.30 46.53 -56.85
N THR A 604 54.36 47.35 -57.35
CA THR A 604 54.53 48.08 -58.62
C THR A 604 55.56 49.19 -58.48
N ILE A 605 55.52 49.95 -57.38
CA ILE A 605 56.52 50.98 -57.08
C ILE A 605 57.91 50.36 -57.02
N LYS A 606 58.07 49.22 -56.32
CA LYS A 606 59.33 48.46 -56.22
C LYS A 606 59.86 47.99 -57.59
N ALA A 607 59.00 47.62 -58.52
CA ALA A 607 59.39 47.11 -59.83
C ALA A 607 59.82 48.21 -60.83
N GLU A 608 59.35 49.45 -60.66
CA GLU A 608 59.54 50.56 -61.62
C GLU A 608 60.19 51.82 -61.02
N ILE A 609 61.03 51.65 -59.99
CA ILE A 609 61.70 52.73 -59.22
C ILE A 609 62.33 53.84 -60.08
N THR A 610 62.79 53.55 -61.30
CA THR A 610 63.45 54.55 -62.16
C THR A 610 62.50 55.29 -63.12
N SER A 611 61.23 54.88 -63.27
CA SER A 611 60.33 55.41 -64.31
C SER A 611 59.04 56.11 -63.81
N THR A 612 58.67 56.00 -62.53
CA THR A 612 57.33 56.42 -62.07
C THR A 612 57.34 57.24 -60.76
N MET A 613 58.17 58.29 -60.72
CA MET A 613 58.16 59.30 -59.65
C MET A 613 56.77 59.96 -59.43
N ASN A 614 55.92 60.04 -60.45
CA ASN A 614 54.58 60.65 -60.32
C ASN A 614 53.64 59.84 -59.41
N MET A 615 53.75 58.51 -59.35
CA MET A 615 52.88 57.68 -58.50
C MET A 615 53.30 57.76 -57.03
N VAL A 616 54.61 57.93 -56.80
CA VAL A 616 55.18 58.24 -55.49
C VAL A 616 54.69 59.61 -55.02
N ASP A 617 54.80 60.66 -55.82
CA ASP A 617 54.35 62.01 -55.42
C ASP A 617 52.84 62.08 -55.12
N GLU A 618 52.01 61.26 -55.77
CA GLU A 618 50.57 61.23 -55.55
C GLU A 618 50.15 60.39 -54.33
N LYS A 619 50.82 59.26 -54.05
CA LYS A 619 50.42 58.29 -53.01
C LYS A 619 51.23 58.36 -51.71
N LEU A 620 52.47 58.83 -51.75
CA LEU A 620 53.31 58.97 -50.56
C LEU A 620 52.71 59.90 -49.47
N PRO A 621 51.96 60.99 -49.81
CA PRO A 621 51.24 61.77 -48.81
C PRO A 621 50.12 61.02 -48.10
N ASP A 622 49.50 60.03 -48.75
CA ASP A 622 48.46 59.20 -48.14
C ASP A 622 49.08 58.17 -47.18
N VAL A 623 50.26 57.64 -47.50
CA VAL A 623 51.06 56.81 -46.58
C VAL A 623 51.54 57.64 -45.39
N GLU A 624 51.99 58.88 -45.62
CA GLU A 624 52.38 59.82 -44.56
C GLU A 624 51.19 60.12 -43.65
N LYS A 625 49.99 60.35 -44.20
CA LYS A 625 48.76 60.51 -43.41
C LYS A 625 48.39 59.26 -42.64
N ALA A 626 48.46 58.08 -43.24
CA ALA A 626 48.15 56.82 -42.58
C ALA A 626 49.14 56.54 -41.43
N LEU A 627 50.43 56.81 -41.65
CA LEU A 627 51.49 56.63 -40.67
C LEU A 627 51.41 57.67 -39.54
N ASN A 628 51.16 58.95 -39.86
CA ASN A 628 50.83 59.99 -38.87
C ASN A 628 49.64 59.57 -38.01
N ALA A 629 48.60 59.05 -38.64
CA ALA A 629 47.37 58.66 -37.96
C ALA A 629 47.52 57.39 -37.10
N ALA A 630 48.41 56.47 -37.50
CA ALA A 630 48.80 55.31 -36.70
C ALA A 630 49.65 55.74 -35.50
N VAL A 631 50.58 56.69 -35.68
CA VAL A 631 51.38 57.26 -34.59
C VAL A 631 50.54 58.09 -33.62
N ASP A 632 49.56 58.85 -34.10
CA ASP A 632 48.62 59.57 -33.23
C ASP A 632 47.85 58.59 -32.34
N LEU A 633 47.38 57.48 -32.90
CA LEU A 633 46.70 56.44 -32.13
C LEU A 633 47.65 55.77 -31.12
N ILE A 634 48.89 55.49 -31.52
CA ILE A 634 49.90 54.89 -30.64
C ILE A 634 50.32 55.83 -29.50
N ASN A 635 50.43 57.13 -29.77
CA ASN A 635 50.93 58.09 -28.79
C ASN A 635 49.83 58.62 -27.86
N ASN A 636 48.62 58.84 -28.38
CA ASN A 636 47.55 59.49 -27.63
C ASN A 636 46.51 58.50 -27.07
N ASP A 637 46.19 57.43 -27.82
CA ASP A 637 45.07 56.54 -27.46
C ASP A 637 45.57 55.22 -26.83
N TRP A 638 46.58 54.58 -27.44
CA TRP A 638 47.14 53.30 -26.98
C TRP A 638 47.56 53.26 -25.49
N PRO A 639 48.16 54.30 -24.89
CA PRO A 639 48.51 54.28 -23.46
C PRO A 639 47.27 54.14 -22.55
N ASN A 640 46.15 54.74 -22.94
CA ASN A 640 44.89 54.67 -22.21
C ASN A 640 44.23 53.30 -22.37
N ILE A 641 44.31 52.72 -23.58
CA ILE A 641 43.81 51.38 -23.89
C ILE A 641 44.60 50.33 -23.10
N LYS A 642 45.94 50.39 -23.14
CA LYS A 642 46.85 49.53 -22.38
C LYS A 642 46.54 49.58 -20.88
N THR A 643 46.40 50.77 -20.33
CA THR A 643 46.08 50.96 -18.90
C THR A 643 44.70 50.39 -18.54
N GLY A 644 43.71 50.51 -19.43
CA GLY A 644 42.37 49.96 -19.24
C GLY A 644 42.37 48.43 -19.18
N ILE A 645 43.05 47.77 -20.14
CA ILE A 645 43.18 46.31 -20.20
C ILE A 645 43.93 45.78 -18.97
N HIS A 646 45.03 46.44 -18.58
CA HIS A 646 45.85 46.03 -17.43
C HIS A 646 45.12 46.15 -16.09
N LYS A 647 44.30 47.20 -15.92
CA LYS A 647 43.45 47.35 -14.73
C LYS A 647 42.35 46.28 -14.66
N ALA A 648 41.69 45.99 -15.78
CA ALA A 648 40.66 44.95 -15.84
C ALA A 648 41.24 43.56 -15.54
N ALA A 649 42.39 43.22 -16.11
CA ALA A 649 43.07 41.95 -15.86
C ALA A 649 43.51 41.79 -14.39
N ASN A 650 44.00 42.86 -13.76
CA ASN A 650 44.40 42.81 -12.35
C ASN A 650 43.20 42.68 -11.40
N ALA A 651 42.06 43.30 -11.70
CA ALA A 651 40.83 43.10 -10.94
C ALA A 651 40.36 41.63 -11.02
N ILE A 652 40.44 41.02 -12.22
CA ILE A 652 40.10 39.61 -12.43
C ILE A 652 41.04 38.67 -11.66
N ARG A 653 42.37 38.86 -11.75
CA ARG A 653 43.37 38.03 -11.05
C ARG A 653 43.21 38.09 -9.53
N LYS A 654 42.81 39.24 -8.99
CA LYS A 654 42.58 39.42 -7.55
C LYS A 654 41.32 38.69 -7.06
N GLY A 655 40.28 38.60 -7.88
CA GLY A 655 39.07 37.82 -7.56
C GLY A 655 39.30 36.31 -7.58
N GLU A 656 40.26 35.80 -8.36
CA GLU A 656 40.56 34.36 -8.49
C GLU A 656 41.29 33.77 -7.27
N SER A 657 41.97 34.60 -6.46
CA SER A 657 42.68 34.12 -5.26
C SER A 657 41.76 33.88 -4.05
N GLU A 658 40.50 34.31 -4.10
CA GLU A 658 39.59 34.30 -2.95
C GLU A 658 38.41 33.32 -3.07
N VAL A 659 37.98 32.89 -4.28
CA VAL A 659 36.78 32.02 -4.43
C VAL A 659 36.89 31.03 -5.61
N ASP A 660 36.71 29.73 -5.35
CA ASP A 660 36.51 28.69 -6.40
C ASP A 660 35.01 28.47 -6.64
N LEU A 661 34.45 29.27 -7.55
CA LEU A 661 33.04 29.22 -7.96
C LEU A 661 32.59 27.83 -8.49
N GLY A 662 33.52 26.92 -8.82
CA GLY A 662 33.23 25.58 -9.31
C GLY A 662 32.66 24.63 -8.25
N GLU A 663 33.04 24.75 -6.98
CA GLU A 663 32.51 23.91 -5.89
C GLU A 663 31.11 24.34 -5.44
N ILE A 664 30.85 25.65 -5.41
CA ILE A 664 29.55 26.26 -5.06
C ILE A 664 28.45 25.80 -6.04
N ILE A 665 28.78 25.76 -7.34
CA ILE A 665 27.87 25.25 -8.39
C ILE A 665 27.53 23.77 -8.18
N LYS A 666 28.44 22.99 -7.59
CA LYS A 666 28.26 21.55 -7.36
C LYS A 666 27.31 21.28 -6.17
N LEU A 667 27.36 22.14 -5.15
CA LEU A 667 26.45 22.11 -4.00
C LEU A 667 25.04 22.61 -4.36
N LEU A 668 24.93 23.61 -5.25
CA LEU A 668 23.65 24.09 -5.78
C LEU A 668 23.04 23.17 -6.87
N LYS A 669 23.79 22.17 -7.36
CA LYS A 669 23.38 21.20 -8.41
C LYS A 669 22.76 19.90 -7.87
N LEU A 670 22.46 19.79 -6.57
CA LEU A 670 21.71 18.64 -6.05
C LEU A 670 20.40 18.51 -6.85
N ASP A 671 20.27 17.39 -7.56
CA ASP A 671 19.20 17.14 -8.53
C ASP A 671 17.94 16.83 -7.72
N ALA A 672 17.24 17.89 -7.33
CA ALA A 672 16.08 17.82 -6.43
C ALA A 672 15.01 16.83 -6.92
N THR A 673 14.96 16.56 -8.22
CA THR A 673 14.13 15.52 -8.83
C THR A 673 14.55 14.10 -8.43
N LYS A 674 15.86 13.80 -8.42
CA LYS A 674 16.41 12.50 -8.00
C LYS A 674 16.36 12.30 -6.49
N GLU A 675 16.57 13.34 -5.69
CA GLU A 675 16.39 13.22 -4.24
C GLU A 675 14.91 13.07 -3.87
N ALA A 676 14.00 13.79 -4.55
CA ALA A 676 12.57 13.56 -4.41
C ALA A 676 12.20 12.12 -4.79
N ASP A 677 12.76 11.56 -5.87
CA ASP A 677 12.57 10.15 -6.24
C ASP A 677 13.10 9.17 -5.18
N PHE A 678 14.25 9.47 -4.56
CA PHE A 678 14.78 8.70 -3.43
C PHE A 678 13.83 8.72 -2.21
N PHE A 679 13.18 9.85 -1.93
CA PHE A 679 12.16 9.92 -0.88
C PHE A 679 10.80 9.32 -1.29
N LYS A 680 10.49 9.23 -2.61
CA LYS A 680 9.29 8.57 -3.15
C LYS A 680 9.33 7.05 -2.92
N GLN A 681 10.51 6.45 -3.02
CA GLN A 681 10.74 5.02 -2.79
C GLN A 681 12.04 4.82 -1.99
N PRO A 682 12.01 5.01 -0.65
CA PRO A 682 13.21 4.97 0.18
C PRO A 682 13.86 3.58 0.25
N VAL A 683 13.19 2.56 -0.30
CA VAL A 683 13.67 1.20 -0.37
C VAL A 683 13.26 0.62 -1.73
N GLU A 684 14.24 0.23 -2.53
CA GLU A 684 13.98 -0.58 -3.72
C GLU A 684 13.69 -2.01 -3.29
N LEU A 685 12.52 -2.54 -3.66
CA LEU A 685 12.21 -3.95 -3.45
C LEU A 685 13.06 -4.78 -4.41
N GLN A 686 14.18 -5.32 -3.93
CA GLN A 686 14.95 -6.30 -4.68
C GLN A 686 14.24 -7.66 -4.62
N THR A 687 13.38 -7.92 -5.61
CA THR A 687 12.70 -9.21 -5.76
C THR A 687 13.68 -10.26 -6.28
N ASN A 688 13.92 -11.31 -5.50
CA ASN A 688 14.70 -12.48 -5.90
C ASN A 688 13.77 -13.69 -6.02
N ASP A 689 13.27 -13.97 -7.22
CA ASP A 689 12.40 -15.12 -7.47
C ASP A 689 13.21 -16.42 -7.42
N ILE A 690 12.92 -17.29 -6.44
CA ILE A 690 13.67 -18.53 -6.20
C ILE A 690 13.32 -19.63 -7.22
N TYR A 691 12.07 -19.69 -7.68
CA TYR A 691 11.56 -20.67 -8.65
C TYR A 691 10.60 -19.99 -9.63
N PRO A 692 11.10 -19.16 -10.55
CA PRO A 692 10.25 -18.42 -11.48
C PRO A 692 9.56 -19.39 -12.45
N ILE A 693 8.26 -19.18 -12.67
CA ILE A 693 7.46 -19.91 -13.66
C ILE A 693 6.83 -18.88 -14.58
N ALA A 694 7.02 -19.03 -15.89
CA ALA A 694 6.70 -17.97 -16.85
C ALA A 694 5.24 -17.49 -16.87
N ASN A 695 4.27 -18.36 -16.58
CA ASN A 695 2.84 -18.00 -16.62
C ASN A 695 1.96 -18.93 -15.77
N ASN A 696 0.72 -18.49 -15.51
CA ASN A 696 -0.25 -19.23 -14.71
C ASN A 696 -0.61 -20.61 -15.29
N GLY A 697 -0.61 -20.75 -16.63
CA GLY A 697 -0.85 -22.03 -17.29
C GLY A 697 0.25 -23.03 -16.97
N SER A 698 1.51 -22.59 -17.05
CA SER A 698 2.68 -23.39 -16.71
C SER A 698 2.70 -23.75 -15.21
N ALA A 699 2.35 -22.81 -14.34
CA ALA A 699 2.23 -23.05 -12.89
C ALA A 699 1.11 -24.06 -12.54
N SER A 700 0.02 -24.07 -13.31
CA SER A 700 -1.12 -24.99 -13.11
C SER A 700 -0.91 -26.37 -13.75
N THR A 701 0.10 -26.51 -14.61
CA THR A 701 0.34 -27.75 -15.38
C THR A 701 0.55 -29.00 -14.51
N PRO A 702 1.32 -28.97 -13.39
CA PRO A 702 1.45 -30.11 -12.48
C PRO A 702 0.12 -30.67 -11.99
N PHE A 703 -0.83 -29.78 -11.66
CA PHE A 703 -2.16 -30.17 -11.18
C PHE A 703 -2.99 -30.85 -12.27
N TYR A 704 -3.13 -30.21 -13.44
CA TYR A 704 -3.92 -30.76 -14.54
C TYR A 704 -3.31 -32.02 -15.16
N THR A 705 -1.98 -32.14 -15.13
CA THR A 705 -1.28 -33.36 -15.56
C THR A 705 -1.57 -34.52 -14.61
N ALA A 706 -1.49 -34.32 -13.29
CA ALA A 706 -1.91 -35.36 -12.34
C ALA A 706 -3.39 -35.72 -12.52
N LEU A 707 -4.25 -34.71 -12.73
CA LEU A 707 -5.70 -34.88 -12.89
C LEU A 707 -6.03 -35.74 -14.09
N CYS A 708 -5.45 -35.43 -15.26
CA CYS A 708 -5.72 -36.20 -16.46
C CYS A 708 -5.17 -37.62 -16.38
N LEU A 709 -4.04 -37.87 -15.71
CA LEU A 709 -3.50 -39.22 -15.57
C LEU A 709 -4.41 -40.10 -14.70
N TRP A 710 -4.99 -39.55 -13.62
CA TRP A 710 -5.97 -40.28 -12.82
C TRP A 710 -7.26 -40.53 -13.60
N VAL A 711 -7.78 -39.50 -14.28
CA VAL A 711 -8.98 -39.61 -15.13
C VAL A 711 -8.75 -40.61 -16.27
N GLY A 712 -7.56 -40.62 -16.86
CA GLY A 712 -7.16 -41.57 -17.90
C GLY A 712 -7.16 -43.01 -17.42
N ALA A 713 -6.64 -43.26 -16.21
CA ALA A 713 -6.73 -44.57 -15.56
C ALA A 713 -8.18 -44.98 -15.28
N LEU A 714 -9.00 -44.06 -14.77
CA LEU A 714 -10.42 -44.28 -14.51
C LEU A 714 -11.20 -44.62 -15.78
N LEU A 715 -11.08 -43.80 -16.82
CA LEU A 715 -11.76 -44.00 -18.10
C LEU A 715 -11.35 -45.32 -18.73
N LEU A 716 -10.06 -45.64 -18.70
CA LEU A 716 -9.56 -46.93 -19.20
C LEU A 716 -10.15 -48.09 -18.40
N SER A 717 -10.19 -48.01 -17.07
CA SER A 717 -10.81 -49.06 -16.23
C SER A 717 -12.32 -49.15 -16.40
N SER A 718 -12.97 -48.06 -16.79
CA SER A 718 -14.41 -48.00 -17.00
C SER A 718 -14.81 -48.67 -18.31
N VAL A 719 -14.08 -48.36 -19.39
CA VAL A 719 -14.37 -48.80 -20.76
C VAL A 719 -13.70 -50.13 -21.10
N ALA A 720 -12.43 -50.32 -20.73
CA ALA A 720 -11.71 -51.57 -20.95
C ALA A 720 -11.96 -52.56 -19.81
N THR A 721 -12.14 -53.84 -20.15
CA THR A 721 -12.35 -54.89 -19.15
C THR A 721 -11.04 -55.23 -18.42
N THR A 722 -11.13 -55.38 -17.11
CA THR A 722 -10.05 -55.91 -16.25
C THR A 722 -10.01 -57.44 -16.27
N GLU A 723 -11.08 -58.10 -16.73
CA GLU A 723 -11.12 -59.55 -16.90
C GLU A 723 -10.48 -60.00 -18.21
N TYR A 724 -9.71 -61.09 -18.17
CA TYR A 724 -9.05 -61.63 -19.35
C TYR A 724 -9.93 -62.69 -20.04
N HIS A 725 -10.27 -62.47 -21.31
CA HIS A 725 -11.03 -63.46 -22.09
C HIS A 725 -10.12 -64.58 -22.64
N LEU A 726 -10.36 -65.81 -22.20
CA LEU A 726 -9.67 -67.03 -22.65
C LEU A 726 -10.63 -67.94 -23.44
N GLU A 727 -10.17 -68.46 -24.57
CA GLU A 727 -10.87 -69.50 -25.33
C GLU A 727 -11.01 -70.78 -24.50
N LYS A 728 -12.03 -71.61 -24.76
CA LYS A 728 -12.32 -72.82 -23.95
C LYS A 728 -11.10 -73.72 -23.76
N LYS A 729 -10.26 -73.86 -24.79
CA LYS A 729 -9.02 -74.68 -24.78
C LYS A 729 -7.90 -74.14 -23.88
N ASP A 730 -7.92 -72.84 -23.56
CA ASP A 730 -6.85 -72.16 -22.83
C ASP A 730 -7.22 -71.86 -21.37
N LYS A 731 -8.45 -72.19 -20.93
CA LYS A 731 -8.93 -71.91 -19.56
C LYS A 731 -8.17 -72.65 -18.46
N GLU A 732 -7.66 -73.84 -18.75
CA GLU A 732 -6.88 -74.65 -17.79
C GLU A 732 -5.36 -74.37 -17.87
N ARG A 733 -4.95 -73.62 -18.90
CA ARG A 733 -3.52 -73.35 -19.18
C ARG A 733 -2.95 -72.20 -18.36
N PHE A 734 -3.80 -71.27 -17.92
CA PHE A 734 -3.37 -70.02 -17.26
C PHE A 734 -4.09 -69.82 -15.91
N THR A 735 -3.32 -69.43 -14.90
CA THR A 735 -3.83 -69.09 -13.57
C THR A 735 -4.48 -67.70 -13.55
N GLN A 736 -5.34 -67.46 -12.56
CA GLN A 736 -5.95 -66.14 -12.32
C GLN A 736 -4.90 -65.05 -12.04
N ARG A 737 -3.78 -65.39 -11.40
CA ARG A 737 -2.67 -64.45 -11.20
C ARG A 737 -1.99 -64.08 -12.51
N GLU A 738 -1.73 -65.06 -13.39
CA GLU A 738 -1.08 -64.80 -14.68
C GLU A 738 -1.96 -63.93 -15.59
N THR A 739 -3.27 -64.17 -15.60
CA THR A 739 -4.23 -63.36 -16.38
C THR A 739 -4.38 -61.94 -15.83
N PHE A 740 -4.45 -61.78 -14.50
CA PHE A 740 -4.48 -60.47 -13.84
C PHE A 740 -3.23 -59.66 -14.10
N VAL A 741 -2.04 -60.26 -13.92
CA VAL A 741 -0.77 -59.57 -14.14
C VAL A 741 -0.57 -59.25 -15.62
N ALA A 742 -0.97 -60.12 -16.54
CA ALA A 742 -0.89 -59.83 -17.98
C ALA A 742 -1.76 -58.62 -18.37
N ARG A 743 -3.00 -58.56 -17.87
CA ARG A 743 -3.89 -57.41 -18.10
C ARG A 743 -3.37 -56.15 -17.41
N MET A 744 -2.81 -56.27 -16.21
CA MET A 744 -2.16 -55.18 -15.49
C MET A 744 -1.05 -54.56 -16.34
N LEU A 745 -0.18 -55.37 -16.95
CA LEU A 745 0.87 -54.89 -17.84
C LEU A 745 0.30 -54.12 -19.05
N THR A 746 -0.82 -54.58 -19.63
CA THR A 746 -1.52 -53.84 -20.70
C THR A 746 -1.93 -52.44 -20.23
N PHE A 747 -2.55 -52.34 -19.05
CA PHE A 747 -2.93 -51.05 -18.45
C PHE A 747 -1.72 -50.16 -18.12
N LEU A 748 -0.64 -50.72 -17.58
CA LEU A 748 0.58 -49.96 -17.28
C LEU A 748 1.25 -49.42 -18.55
N THR A 749 1.26 -50.17 -19.65
CA THR A 749 1.76 -49.67 -20.93
C THR A 749 0.89 -48.52 -21.46
N MET A 750 -0.43 -48.57 -21.24
CA MET A 750 -1.34 -47.46 -21.55
C MET A 750 -1.04 -46.23 -20.68
N ALA A 751 -0.71 -46.42 -19.40
CA ALA A 751 -0.34 -45.33 -18.50
C ALA A 751 0.96 -44.65 -18.95
N ILE A 752 1.94 -45.42 -19.42
CA ILE A 752 3.17 -44.88 -20.02
C ILE A 752 2.81 -44.02 -21.23
N ALA A 753 1.98 -44.53 -22.14
CA ALA A 753 1.55 -43.79 -23.33
C ALA A 753 0.80 -42.49 -22.95
N GLN A 754 -0.16 -42.55 -22.03
CA GLN A 754 -0.90 -41.36 -21.54
C GLN A 754 0.05 -40.32 -20.92
N SER A 755 1.01 -40.75 -20.10
CA SER A 755 2.01 -39.88 -19.47
C SER A 755 2.91 -39.20 -20.50
N LEU A 756 3.36 -39.93 -21.52
CA LEU A 756 4.16 -39.38 -22.62
C LEU A 756 3.33 -38.39 -23.45
N ILE A 757 2.10 -38.74 -23.81
CA ILE A 757 1.24 -37.86 -24.62
C ILE A 757 1.01 -36.53 -23.89
N VAL A 758 0.60 -36.56 -22.62
CA VAL A 758 0.33 -35.31 -21.89
C VAL A 758 1.60 -34.48 -21.70
N THR A 759 2.73 -35.09 -21.29
CA THR A 759 3.95 -34.32 -21.01
C THR A 759 4.59 -33.75 -22.27
N LEU A 760 4.68 -34.54 -23.34
CA LEU A 760 5.17 -34.04 -24.63
C LEU A 760 4.20 -33.01 -25.22
N GLY A 761 2.89 -33.20 -25.08
CA GLY A 761 1.91 -32.21 -25.52
C GLY A 761 1.99 -30.90 -24.72
N ASN A 762 2.21 -30.97 -23.41
CA ASN A 762 2.41 -29.78 -22.59
C ASN A 762 3.63 -28.98 -23.11
N MET A 763 4.75 -29.65 -23.39
CA MET A 763 5.98 -29.01 -23.86
C MET A 763 5.88 -28.52 -25.31
N PHE A 764 5.42 -29.36 -26.24
CA PHE A 764 5.51 -29.09 -27.67
C PHE A 764 4.22 -28.53 -28.30
N LEU A 765 3.04 -28.88 -27.75
CA LEU A 765 1.76 -28.41 -28.29
C LEU A 765 1.28 -27.13 -27.60
N LEU A 766 1.46 -27.03 -26.28
CA LEU A 766 1.08 -25.83 -25.52
C LEU A 766 2.24 -24.84 -25.31
N GLY A 767 3.48 -25.29 -25.36
CA GLY A 767 4.64 -24.45 -25.03
C GLY A 767 4.75 -24.15 -23.54
N VAL A 768 4.37 -25.12 -22.69
CA VAL A 768 4.49 -24.98 -21.23
C VAL A 768 5.96 -24.84 -20.84
N ASP A 769 6.24 -23.83 -20.03
CA ASP A 769 7.57 -23.61 -19.46
C ASP A 769 7.84 -24.64 -18.35
N VAL A 770 8.94 -25.37 -18.50
CA VAL A 770 9.34 -26.45 -17.58
C VAL A 770 10.84 -26.35 -17.36
N HIS A 771 11.24 -26.02 -16.13
CA HIS A 771 12.66 -25.86 -15.79
C HIS A 771 13.47 -27.16 -15.97
N ASN A 772 12.89 -28.31 -15.65
CA ASN A 772 13.53 -29.63 -15.80
C ASN A 772 12.71 -30.58 -16.69
N PRO A 773 12.81 -30.48 -18.03
CA PRO A 773 11.95 -31.23 -18.95
C PRO A 773 12.07 -32.75 -18.81
N VAL A 774 13.30 -33.27 -18.67
CA VAL A 774 13.54 -34.71 -18.53
C VAL A 774 12.88 -35.26 -17.26
N TYR A 775 13.06 -34.57 -16.14
CA TYR A 775 12.44 -34.97 -14.87
C TYR A 775 10.92 -34.84 -14.89
N SER A 776 10.37 -33.87 -15.62
CA SER A 776 8.91 -33.74 -15.79
C SER A 776 8.30 -34.98 -16.45
N VAL A 777 8.95 -35.50 -17.50
CA VAL A 777 8.53 -36.77 -18.13
C VAL A 777 8.69 -37.95 -17.17
N LEU A 778 9.82 -38.09 -16.49
CA LEU A 778 10.08 -39.19 -15.56
C LEU A 778 9.12 -39.20 -14.36
N PHE A 779 8.84 -38.04 -13.79
CA PHE A 779 7.91 -37.88 -12.67
C PHE A 779 6.48 -38.16 -13.11
N ALA A 780 6.06 -37.67 -14.28
CA ALA A 780 4.75 -37.99 -14.83
C ALA A 780 4.58 -39.48 -15.12
N LEU A 781 5.62 -40.16 -15.61
CA LEU A 781 5.61 -41.61 -15.80
C LEU A 781 5.39 -42.36 -14.48
N LEU A 782 6.10 -41.98 -13.40
CA LEU A 782 5.88 -42.57 -12.08
C LEU A 782 4.46 -42.32 -11.57
N VAL A 783 3.98 -41.08 -11.69
CA VAL A 783 2.61 -40.68 -11.29
C VAL A 783 1.57 -41.49 -12.06
N GLY A 784 1.68 -41.55 -13.38
CA GLY A 784 0.77 -42.30 -14.24
C GLY A 784 0.76 -43.79 -13.92
N LEU A 785 1.93 -44.39 -13.69
CA LEU A 785 2.04 -45.78 -13.27
C LEU A 785 1.40 -46.04 -11.90
N ALA A 786 1.67 -45.18 -10.90
CA ALA A 786 1.10 -45.30 -9.57
C ALA A 786 -0.44 -45.17 -9.59
N PHE A 787 -0.97 -44.16 -10.29
CA PHE A 787 -2.41 -43.95 -10.43
C PHE A 787 -3.08 -45.09 -11.17
N MET A 788 -2.51 -45.54 -12.29
CA MET A 788 -3.02 -46.68 -13.05
C MET A 788 -3.03 -47.95 -12.20
N MET A 789 -1.97 -48.20 -11.42
CA MET A 789 -1.90 -49.35 -10.53
C MET A 789 -3.03 -49.33 -9.49
N ILE A 790 -3.22 -48.20 -8.79
CA ILE A 790 -4.27 -48.05 -7.79
C ILE A 790 -5.64 -48.31 -8.40
N VAL A 791 -5.96 -47.62 -9.50
CA VAL A 791 -7.27 -47.71 -10.16
C VAL A 791 -7.50 -49.11 -10.73
N TYR A 792 -6.51 -49.70 -11.40
CA TYR A 792 -6.59 -51.04 -11.97
C TYR A 792 -6.83 -52.10 -10.88
N VAL A 793 -6.12 -52.02 -9.76
CA VAL A 793 -6.28 -52.97 -8.65
C VAL A 793 -7.66 -52.82 -8.00
N LEU A 794 -8.12 -51.60 -7.75
CA LEU A 794 -9.47 -51.37 -7.20
C LEU A 794 -10.56 -51.91 -8.13
N ALA A 795 -10.50 -51.56 -9.42
CA ALA A 795 -11.45 -52.02 -10.43
C ALA A 795 -11.39 -53.54 -10.65
N GLY A 796 -10.19 -54.12 -10.64
CA GLY A 796 -9.99 -55.56 -10.80
C GLY A 796 -10.46 -56.37 -9.60
N LEU A 797 -10.25 -55.88 -8.38
CA LEU A 797 -10.67 -56.58 -7.16
C LEU A 797 -12.15 -56.39 -6.85
N PHE A 798 -12.72 -55.22 -7.08
CA PHE A 798 -14.08 -54.87 -6.61
C PHE A 798 -15.07 -54.51 -7.74
N GLY A 799 -14.67 -54.63 -9.00
CA GLY A 799 -15.55 -54.33 -10.14
C GLY A 799 -16.05 -52.89 -10.13
N ASN A 800 -17.36 -52.69 -10.34
CA ASN A 800 -17.99 -51.37 -10.38
C ASN A 800 -17.88 -50.61 -9.04
N VAL A 801 -17.88 -51.32 -7.91
CA VAL A 801 -17.67 -50.71 -6.58
C VAL A 801 -16.27 -50.12 -6.49
N GLY A 802 -15.26 -50.83 -6.99
CA GLY A 802 -13.88 -50.34 -7.04
C GLY A 802 -13.71 -49.08 -7.87
N LYS A 803 -14.38 -49.02 -9.02
CA LYS A 803 -14.44 -47.80 -9.86
C LYS A 803 -15.08 -46.64 -9.08
N GLY A 804 -16.16 -46.90 -8.35
CA GLY A 804 -16.81 -45.91 -7.46
C GLY A 804 -15.87 -45.36 -6.39
N ILE A 805 -15.10 -46.23 -5.72
CA ILE A 805 -14.07 -45.82 -4.75
C ILE A 805 -13.02 -44.92 -5.42
N ALA A 806 -12.54 -45.29 -6.59
CA ALA A 806 -11.57 -44.50 -7.33
C ALA A 806 -12.11 -43.13 -7.78
N ILE A 807 -13.43 -43.01 -8.04
CA ILE A 807 -14.11 -41.72 -8.27
C ILE A 807 -14.18 -40.89 -6.97
N ILE A 808 -14.47 -41.51 -5.82
CA ILE A 808 -14.48 -40.79 -4.53
C ILE A 808 -13.10 -40.22 -4.23
N ILE A 809 -12.03 -41.03 -4.42
CA ILE A 809 -10.65 -40.56 -4.24
C ILE A 809 -10.36 -39.39 -5.19
N LEU A 810 -10.79 -39.44 -6.45
CA LEU A 810 -10.66 -38.33 -7.39
C LEU A 810 -11.34 -37.05 -6.89
N VAL A 811 -12.60 -37.14 -6.45
CA VAL A 811 -13.37 -35.96 -5.98
C VAL A 811 -12.71 -35.33 -4.75
N LEU A 812 -12.27 -36.16 -3.80
CA LEU A 812 -11.53 -35.68 -2.63
C LEU A 812 -10.19 -35.07 -3.02
N SER A 813 -9.55 -35.60 -4.06
CA SER A 813 -8.27 -35.10 -4.57
C SER A 813 -8.34 -33.74 -5.23
N ILE A 814 -9.46 -33.40 -5.89
CA ILE A 814 -9.65 -32.07 -6.49
C ILE A 814 -9.66 -30.98 -5.41
N SER A 815 -10.31 -31.24 -4.27
CA SER A 815 -10.43 -30.27 -3.18
C SER A 815 -9.25 -30.33 -2.19
N GLY A 816 -8.75 -31.54 -1.93
CA GLY A 816 -7.70 -31.80 -0.94
C GLY A 816 -6.30 -31.84 -1.50
N GLY A 817 -6.08 -31.81 -2.82
CA GLY A 817 -4.76 -31.99 -3.44
C GLY A 817 -3.86 -30.76 -3.51
N GLY A 818 -4.33 -29.58 -3.05
CA GLY A 818 -3.52 -28.34 -3.02
C GLY A 818 -3.17 -27.79 -4.42
N GLY A 819 -4.10 -27.91 -5.37
CA GLY A 819 -3.95 -27.46 -6.75
C GLY A 819 -3.97 -25.94 -6.90
N ASN A 820 -5.16 -25.35 -6.92
CA ASN A 820 -5.37 -23.92 -7.20
C ASN A 820 -5.17 -23.01 -5.97
N TYR A 821 -5.21 -23.58 -4.77
CA TYR A 821 -4.99 -22.85 -3.52
C TYR A 821 -4.09 -23.66 -2.59
N PRO A 822 -3.25 -22.99 -1.77
CA PRO A 822 -2.51 -23.65 -0.72
C PRO A 822 -3.46 -24.44 0.19
N ILE A 823 -3.09 -25.66 0.57
CA ILE A 823 -3.97 -26.49 1.42
C ILE A 823 -4.25 -25.83 2.78
N GLN A 824 -3.33 -24.99 3.26
CA GLN A 824 -3.40 -24.27 4.54
C GLN A 824 -4.59 -23.30 4.61
N VAL A 825 -5.08 -22.79 3.48
CA VAL A 825 -6.28 -21.92 3.44
C VAL A 825 -7.59 -22.69 3.32
N SER A 826 -7.53 -24.03 3.19
CA SER A 826 -8.72 -24.89 3.11
C SER A 826 -9.24 -25.26 4.50
N GLY A 827 -10.49 -25.73 4.60
CA GLY A 827 -11.06 -26.18 5.88
C GLY A 827 -10.28 -27.36 6.51
N LYS A 828 -10.34 -27.51 7.84
CA LYS A 828 -9.58 -28.51 8.61
C LYS A 828 -9.71 -29.95 8.10
N PHE A 829 -10.89 -30.32 7.60
CA PHE A 829 -11.12 -31.64 7.00
C PHE A 829 -10.20 -31.89 5.78
N PHE A 830 -10.08 -30.92 4.87
CA PHE A 830 -9.25 -31.04 3.68
C PHE A 830 -7.75 -31.06 4.01
N GLN A 831 -7.34 -30.26 5.01
CA GLN A 831 -5.98 -30.30 5.53
C GLN A 831 -5.63 -31.66 6.13
N PHE A 832 -6.56 -32.30 6.84
CA PHE A 832 -6.36 -33.62 7.44
C PHE A 832 -6.22 -34.73 6.39
N ILE A 833 -7.04 -34.74 5.34
CA ILE A 833 -6.98 -35.80 4.31
C ILE A 833 -5.84 -35.57 3.29
N ASN A 834 -5.36 -34.34 3.11
CA ASN A 834 -4.35 -33.99 2.10
C ASN A 834 -3.12 -34.93 2.11
N PRO A 835 -2.47 -35.22 3.25
CA PRO A 835 -1.29 -36.10 3.27
C PRO A 835 -1.60 -37.57 2.94
N LEU A 836 -2.87 -37.99 2.91
CA LEU A 836 -3.29 -39.36 2.62
C LEU A 836 -3.65 -39.58 1.14
N LEU A 837 -3.81 -38.50 0.38
CA LEU A 837 -4.26 -38.56 -1.00
C LEU A 837 -3.07 -38.80 -1.95
N PRO A 838 -3.11 -39.81 -2.83
CA PRO A 838 -2.07 -40.03 -3.84
C PRO A 838 -1.82 -38.80 -4.71
N PHE A 839 -2.87 -38.00 -4.90
CA PHE A 839 -2.87 -36.80 -5.71
C PHE A 839 -1.97 -35.69 -5.16
N THR A 840 -1.93 -35.52 -3.84
CA THR A 840 -1.06 -34.54 -3.18
C THR A 840 0.40 -34.77 -3.53
N HIS A 841 0.85 -36.02 -3.42
CA HIS A 841 2.22 -36.40 -3.72
C HIS A 841 2.56 -36.26 -5.21
N ALA A 842 1.60 -36.59 -6.09
CA ALA A 842 1.75 -36.41 -7.53
C ALA A 842 1.93 -34.94 -7.93
N VAL A 843 1.06 -34.05 -7.45
CA VAL A 843 1.13 -32.62 -7.77
C VAL A 843 2.42 -32.00 -7.23
N ASN A 844 2.78 -32.30 -5.98
CA ASN A 844 4.01 -31.80 -5.39
C ASN A 844 5.25 -32.28 -6.17
N LEU A 845 5.32 -33.56 -6.54
CA LEU A 845 6.44 -34.07 -7.32
C LEU A 845 6.54 -33.41 -8.71
N LEU A 846 5.42 -33.26 -9.41
CA LEU A 846 5.41 -32.62 -10.72
C LEU A 846 5.79 -31.13 -10.64
N ARG A 847 5.44 -30.44 -9.53
CA ARG A 847 5.79 -29.03 -9.30
C ARG A 847 7.30 -28.81 -9.20
N GLU A 848 8.02 -29.74 -8.57
CA GLU A 848 9.50 -29.71 -8.51
C GLU A 848 10.12 -29.71 -9.91
N SER A 849 9.59 -30.51 -10.85
CA SER A 849 10.11 -30.50 -12.23
C SER A 849 9.74 -29.24 -13.03
N ALA A 850 8.61 -28.61 -12.69
CA ALA A 850 8.12 -27.42 -13.37
C ALA A 850 8.89 -26.15 -12.96
N GLY A 851 9.01 -25.89 -11.65
CA GLY A 851 9.62 -24.66 -11.11
C GLY A 851 11.11 -24.77 -10.77
N GLY A 852 11.65 -25.98 -10.64
CA GLY A 852 13.03 -26.22 -10.21
C GLY A 852 13.09 -27.23 -9.06
N ILE A 853 13.95 -28.24 -9.19
CA ILE A 853 13.94 -29.38 -8.28
C ILE A 853 14.69 -29.06 -7.00
N TYR A 854 13.96 -29.09 -5.89
CA TYR A 854 14.52 -29.18 -4.55
C TYR A 854 14.39 -30.61 -4.04
N TRP A 855 15.48 -31.37 -4.14
CA TRP A 855 15.51 -32.81 -3.83
C TRP A 855 14.94 -33.20 -2.46
N PRO A 856 15.17 -32.46 -1.37
CA PRO A 856 14.55 -32.78 -0.08
C PRO A 856 13.02 -32.80 -0.10
N ASN A 857 12.38 -32.01 -0.97
CA ASN A 857 10.93 -32.04 -1.17
C ASN A 857 10.50 -33.15 -2.13
N ALA A 858 11.28 -33.39 -3.19
CA ALA A 858 10.98 -34.39 -4.22
C ALA A 858 11.11 -35.84 -3.72
N ILE A 859 12.15 -36.14 -2.93
CA ILE A 859 12.48 -37.51 -2.47
C ILE A 859 11.32 -38.16 -1.69
N PRO A 860 10.69 -37.51 -0.69
CA PRO A 860 9.52 -38.08 -0.01
C PRO A 860 8.39 -38.43 -0.98
N GLN A 861 8.11 -37.59 -1.97
CA GLN A 861 7.03 -37.85 -2.93
C GLN A 861 7.36 -39.04 -3.85
N LEU A 862 8.61 -39.15 -4.29
CA LEU A 862 9.11 -40.28 -5.07
C LEU A 862 8.95 -41.59 -4.30
N ILE A 863 9.33 -41.60 -3.01
CA ILE A 863 9.20 -42.76 -2.13
C ILE A 863 7.73 -43.14 -1.98
N ILE A 864 6.86 -42.20 -1.64
CA ILE A 864 5.44 -42.48 -1.39
C ILE A 864 4.75 -43.01 -2.66
N LEU A 865 4.95 -42.39 -3.82
CA LEU A 865 4.35 -42.85 -5.07
C LEU A 865 4.87 -44.23 -5.50
N SER A 866 6.17 -44.48 -5.31
CA SER A 866 6.76 -45.79 -5.57
C SER A 866 6.22 -46.86 -4.63
N LEU A 867 6.06 -46.54 -3.33
CA LEU A 867 5.45 -47.43 -2.36
C LEU A 867 3.99 -47.72 -2.70
N LEU A 868 3.20 -46.72 -3.07
CA LEU A 868 1.81 -46.93 -3.50
C LEU A 868 1.74 -47.86 -4.72
N PHE A 869 2.60 -47.65 -5.72
CA PHE A 869 2.69 -48.53 -6.89
C PHE A 869 3.02 -49.98 -6.50
N ILE A 870 4.05 -50.18 -5.68
CA ILE A 870 4.51 -51.52 -5.27
C ILE A 870 3.46 -52.22 -4.41
N VAL A 871 2.93 -51.52 -3.39
CA VAL A 871 1.97 -52.07 -2.42
C VAL A 871 0.68 -52.47 -3.11
N PHE A 872 0.08 -51.60 -3.94
CA PHE A 872 -1.13 -51.96 -4.67
C PHE A 872 -0.88 -53.10 -5.66
N GLY A 873 0.27 -53.12 -6.36
CA GLY A 873 0.61 -54.21 -7.28
C GLY A 873 0.74 -55.56 -6.58
N ILE A 874 1.37 -55.60 -5.41
CA ILE A 874 1.49 -56.81 -4.57
C ILE A 874 0.11 -57.23 -4.07
N ILE A 875 -0.65 -56.31 -3.46
CA ILE A 875 -1.98 -56.58 -2.91
C ILE A 875 -2.92 -57.10 -4.02
N GLY A 876 -2.97 -56.43 -5.17
CA GLY A 876 -3.80 -56.85 -6.29
C GLY A 876 -3.44 -58.25 -6.79
N THR A 877 -2.17 -58.51 -7.04
CA THR A 877 -1.70 -59.82 -7.52
C THR A 877 -1.96 -60.94 -6.51
N TRP A 878 -1.84 -60.64 -5.22
CA TRP A 878 -2.08 -61.60 -4.15
C TRP A 878 -3.57 -61.84 -3.91
N ALA A 879 -4.38 -60.78 -3.79
CA ALA A 879 -5.78 -60.82 -3.39
C ALA A 879 -6.73 -61.24 -4.54
N TYR A 880 -6.38 -60.97 -5.79
CA TYR A 880 -7.26 -61.19 -6.94
C TYR A 880 -7.86 -62.61 -7.00
N PRO A 881 -7.10 -63.70 -6.85
CA PRO A 881 -7.66 -65.05 -6.91
C PRO A 881 -8.69 -65.36 -5.83
N TYR A 882 -8.57 -64.71 -4.66
CA TYR A 882 -9.47 -64.95 -3.53
C TYR A 882 -10.76 -64.13 -3.63
N LEU A 883 -10.69 -62.95 -4.27
CA LEU A 883 -11.80 -62.01 -4.36
C LEU A 883 -12.60 -62.13 -5.65
N THR A 884 -12.02 -62.66 -6.73
CA THR A 884 -12.67 -62.72 -8.07
C THR A 884 -14.06 -63.35 -8.03
N ASP A 885 -14.22 -64.48 -7.31
CA ASP A 885 -15.50 -65.18 -7.27
C ASP A 885 -16.56 -64.44 -6.43
N VAL A 886 -16.13 -63.77 -5.36
CA VAL A 886 -16.99 -62.91 -4.53
C VAL A 886 -17.44 -61.69 -5.33
N THR A 887 -16.51 -61.05 -6.04
CA THR A 887 -16.77 -59.88 -6.87
C THR A 887 -17.71 -60.20 -8.04
N LYS A 888 -17.57 -61.38 -8.66
CA LYS A 888 -18.52 -61.86 -9.68
C LYS A 888 -19.93 -62.05 -9.11
N LYS A 889 -20.07 -62.61 -7.90
CA LYS A 889 -21.36 -62.74 -7.22
C LYS A 889 -21.99 -61.36 -6.94
N LEU A 890 -21.20 -60.42 -6.40
CA LEU A 890 -21.66 -59.05 -6.13
C LEU A 890 -22.08 -58.30 -7.41
N ASN A 891 -21.29 -58.40 -8.48
CA ASN A 891 -21.63 -57.81 -9.77
C ASN A 891 -22.91 -58.43 -10.36
N ASN A 892 -23.11 -59.75 -10.23
CA ASN A 892 -24.33 -60.40 -10.68
C ASN A 892 -25.56 -59.94 -9.89
N VAL A 893 -25.43 -59.71 -8.58
CA VAL A 893 -26.51 -59.13 -7.76
C VAL A 893 -26.81 -57.69 -8.19
N SER A 894 -25.78 -56.87 -8.45
CA SER A 894 -25.95 -55.51 -8.95
C SER A 894 -26.64 -55.48 -10.32
N LYS A 895 -26.27 -56.38 -11.25
CA LYS A 895 -26.91 -56.50 -12.58
C LYS A 895 -28.37 -56.93 -12.52
N LYS A 896 -28.81 -57.66 -11.49
CA LYS A 896 -30.23 -58.01 -11.29
C LYS A 896 -31.12 -56.79 -11.05
N SER A 897 -30.55 -55.64 -10.64
CA SER A 897 -31.30 -54.39 -10.53
C SER A 897 -31.71 -53.81 -11.90
N HIS A 898 -31.15 -54.32 -13.00
CA HIS A 898 -31.27 -53.77 -14.36
C HIS A 898 -30.81 -52.30 -14.53
N PHE A 899 -30.33 -51.66 -13.45
CA PHE A 899 -29.89 -50.28 -13.44
C PHE A 899 -28.37 -50.16 -13.68
N PHE A 900 -27.59 -51.10 -13.13
CA PHE A 900 -26.13 -51.11 -13.27
C PHE A 900 -25.66 -52.16 -14.29
N HIS A 901 -24.77 -51.75 -15.21
CA HIS A 901 -24.19 -52.60 -16.26
C HIS A 901 -22.96 -53.40 -15.81
#